data_AF-A0A9P0GCA4-F1
#
_entry.id   AF-A0A9P0GCA4-F1
#
_cell.length_a   1.000
_cell.length_b   1.000
_cell.length_c   1.000
_cell.angle_alpha   90.00
_cell.angle_beta   90.00
_cell.angle_gamma   90.00
#
_symmetry.space_group_name_H-M   'P 1'
#
loop_
_entity.id
_entity.type
_entity.pdbx_description
1 polymer ?
#
loop_
_entity_poly.entity_id
_entity_poly.type
_entity_poly.pdbx_seq_one_letter_code
_entity_poly.pdbx_strand_id
1 'polypeptide(L)'
;MKLSITTFKRSQTYLQSSCSHLWRGLNSIGNEEKIEIPKRIHRSPTDILRCLETTISRDPTAAHYKYHDDPYLIPMSNVGKRTFAMAQEAGRKAAHWVRKENAELFNHLEADPVIPSFLPKLVYTEESKVTEDDLIKVIANCQVQDAQIVYKLLKNQGNKISADLQQALLELVCYYNCSDGIAEEFIEERWFRQSSNLKERQRKTWKDSSFAEELFQTISNPTAETYCTIIQGMNKYFQVDRAWKLFEEAQNKGFVLTTDTYNSVIRVANFLKESFDMRWTFIVNTLDDMNKAGVKPNLGTLNSVLHVLSTMGTSRTVKDYILNILSEFKSLGIEPSLGTWYYVLVTYCKERGMVSTILHDIMNQLENKEQQIKDISDTNFFVTAMDICRNHLNDADLAKRVDKLLHVGSNYDLIGDSYKESIYYRHYFILMSTSIPLEEFMSNIYDVLVPNIYVPEPGVMSEILKQIEVNAAVDYIPKLWTDMTTFDHTDRESLVEAVLNIMVDDVSPKKDTTLTESFAAIAWDIYVKVENQNIKKINKINLTGDLLGKVMLMLLKNDDFDKACKIMDKLDRDHQTVAGVPKIEVLELFIDHCIERKMPTRAIICIEYCSDSGFPQCGVLASKLNEKLTLDEDHLNRLSRIVGDMKLSSKVAEEVH
;
A
#
# COMPACT_ATOMS: atom_id res chain seq x y z
N MET A 1 -35.97 31.70 30.39
CA MET A 1 -37.22 31.76 31.19
C MET A 1 -37.40 30.40 31.88
N LYS A 2 -37.41 30.37 33.23
CA LYS A 2 -37.60 29.15 34.03
C LYS A 2 -39.04 28.62 33.89
N LEU A 3 -39.22 27.36 33.53
CA LEU A 3 -40.46 26.56 33.72
C LEU A 3 -40.01 25.12 34.02
N SER A 4 -39.90 24.69 35.29
CA SER A 4 -40.98 24.27 36.20
C SER A 4 -41.60 22.92 35.81
N ILE A 5 -41.11 21.86 36.47
CA ILE A 5 -41.62 20.49 36.51
C ILE A 5 -42.96 20.50 37.26
N THR A 6 -44.09 20.37 36.56
CA THR A 6 -45.41 20.30 37.23
C THR A 6 -46.48 19.48 36.47
N THR A 7 -46.11 18.33 35.87
CA THR A 7 -47.11 17.50 35.16
C THR A 7 -47.09 16.00 35.47
N PHE A 8 -46.49 15.56 36.58
CA PHE A 8 -46.45 14.13 36.93
C PHE A 8 -47.02 13.81 38.33
N LYS A 9 -48.19 14.38 38.68
CA LYS A 9 -48.85 14.11 39.98
C LYS A 9 -50.36 13.85 39.95
N ARG A 10 -50.94 13.46 38.80
CA ARG A 10 -52.41 13.25 38.72
C ARG A 10 -52.92 11.87 38.29
N SER A 11 -52.06 10.85 38.18
CA SER A 11 -52.48 9.49 37.80
C SER A 11 -52.31 8.42 38.89
N GLN A 12 -51.94 8.80 40.13
CA GLN A 12 -51.57 7.83 41.18
C GLN A 12 -52.65 7.57 42.24
N THR A 13 -53.86 8.14 42.13
CA THR A 13 -54.90 8.05 43.16
C THR A 13 -56.14 7.22 42.81
N TYR A 14 -56.17 6.53 41.65
CA TYR A 14 -57.33 5.70 41.26
C TYR A 14 -57.11 4.17 41.27
N LEU A 15 -55.94 3.69 41.72
CA LEU A 15 -55.61 2.26 41.73
C LEU A 15 -55.41 1.64 43.13
N GLN A 16 -55.73 2.37 44.21
CA GLN A 16 -55.48 1.90 45.58
C GLN A 16 -56.70 1.35 46.34
N SER A 17 -57.91 1.32 45.77
CA SER A 17 -59.10 0.84 46.49
C SER A 17 -59.66 -0.51 46.02
N SER A 18 -59.10 -1.15 44.99
CA SER A 18 -59.66 -2.39 44.41
C SER A 18 -58.87 -3.67 44.68
N CYS A 19 -57.70 -3.59 45.33
CA CYS A 19 -56.79 -4.74 45.52
C CYS A 19 -56.70 -5.27 46.96
N SER A 20 -57.61 -4.88 47.87
CA SER A 20 -57.58 -5.32 49.27
C SER A 20 -58.33 -6.62 49.57
N HIS A 21 -59.05 -7.20 48.59
CA HIS A 21 -59.88 -8.39 48.81
C HIS A 21 -59.32 -9.72 48.26
N LEU A 22 -58.16 -9.71 47.59
CA LEU A 22 -57.54 -10.94 47.03
C LEU A 22 -56.33 -11.48 47.83
N TRP A 23 -55.93 -10.81 48.92
CA TRP A 23 -54.70 -11.11 49.68
C TRP A 23 -54.92 -11.81 51.04
N ARG A 24 -56.05 -12.51 51.25
CA ARG A 24 -56.30 -13.25 52.52
C ARG A 24 -56.32 -14.77 52.39
N GLY A 25 -55.84 -15.33 51.27
CA GLY A 25 -55.89 -16.77 51.00
C GLY A 25 -54.55 -17.52 50.97
N LEU A 26 -53.40 -16.87 51.18
CA LEU A 26 -52.08 -17.49 50.92
C LEU A 26 -51.06 -17.33 52.06
N ASN A 27 -51.51 -17.19 53.30
CA ASN A 27 -50.62 -17.26 54.46
C ASN A 27 -50.63 -18.66 55.08
N SER A 28 -50.05 -19.63 54.37
CA SER A 28 -49.39 -20.77 55.01
C SER A 28 -48.51 -21.50 54.00
N ILE A 29 -47.21 -21.57 54.33
CA ILE A 29 -46.13 -22.42 53.78
C ILE A 29 -45.15 -21.68 52.85
N GLY A 30 -43.91 -21.56 53.33
CA GLY A 30 -42.69 -21.43 52.52
C GLY A 30 -41.99 -20.07 52.62
N ASN A 31 -40.71 -20.08 53.02
CA ASN A 31 -39.73 -18.99 53.02
C ASN A 31 -40.08 -17.79 52.12
N GLU A 32 -39.95 -16.55 52.64
CA GLU A 32 -39.90 -15.34 51.82
C GLU A 32 -38.68 -15.41 50.88
N GLU A 33 -38.84 -16.02 49.71
CA GLU A 33 -37.81 -16.04 48.67
C GLU A 33 -37.61 -14.61 48.16
N LYS A 34 -36.52 -14.00 48.63
CA LYS A 34 -36.11 -12.67 48.21
C LYS A 34 -35.73 -12.70 46.73
N ILE A 35 -36.57 -12.13 45.87
CA ILE A 35 -36.30 -12.02 44.43
C ILE A 35 -35.11 -11.07 44.22
N GLU A 36 -33.96 -11.61 43.80
CA GLU A 36 -32.79 -10.82 43.42
C GLU A 36 -32.89 -10.36 41.96
N ILE A 37 -33.25 -9.08 41.76
CA ILE A 37 -33.33 -8.49 40.42
C ILE A 37 -31.89 -8.23 39.90
N PRO A 38 -31.51 -8.75 38.72
CA PRO A 38 -30.20 -8.53 38.16
C PRO A 38 -30.00 -7.05 37.78
N LYS A 39 -28.76 -6.56 37.92
CA LYS A 39 -28.41 -5.19 37.53
C LYS A 39 -28.48 -5.03 36.01
N ARG A 40 -29.00 -3.89 35.54
CA ARG A 40 -29.01 -3.53 34.12
C ARG A 40 -27.57 -3.36 33.62
N ILE A 41 -27.25 -4.05 32.52
CA ILE A 41 -25.99 -3.86 31.80
C ILE A 41 -26.20 -2.75 30.77
N HIS A 42 -25.44 -1.66 30.89
CA HIS A 42 -25.42 -0.60 29.88
C HIS A 42 -24.55 -1.02 28.70
N ARG A 43 -25.03 -0.78 27.48
CA ARG A 43 -24.31 -1.03 26.23
C ARG A 43 -24.35 0.23 25.37
N SER A 44 -23.27 0.50 24.66
CA SER A 44 -23.23 1.53 23.62
C SER A 44 -24.08 1.11 22.41
N PRO A 45 -24.47 2.06 21.53
CA PRO A 45 -25.23 1.74 20.32
C PRO A 45 -24.52 0.76 19.37
N THR A 46 -23.20 0.59 19.47
CA THR A 46 -22.38 -0.22 18.55
C THR A 46 -21.77 -1.47 19.20
N ASP A 47 -21.98 -1.71 20.50
CA ASP A 47 -21.36 -2.85 21.22
C ASP A 47 -21.74 -4.20 20.62
N ILE A 48 -22.98 -4.36 20.18
CA ILE A 48 -23.44 -5.61 19.56
C ILE A 48 -22.73 -5.82 18.22
N LEU A 49 -22.55 -4.76 17.42
CA LEU A 49 -21.85 -4.85 16.14
C LEU A 49 -20.38 -5.22 16.34
N ARG A 50 -19.70 -4.59 17.30
CA ARG A 50 -18.31 -4.96 17.65
C ARG A 50 -18.20 -6.40 18.15
N CYS A 51 -19.16 -6.84 18.97
CA CYS A 51 -19.17 -8.22 19.43
C CYS A 51 -19.32 -9.20 18.26
N LEU A 52 -20.19 -8.92 17.28
CA LEU A 52 -20.36 -9.75 16.10
C LEU A 52 -19.09 -9.75 15.23
N GLU A 53 -18.48 -8.59 15.01
CA GLU A 53 -17.22 -8.46 14.29
C GLU A 53 -16.11 -9.35 14.88
N THR A 54 -15.94 -9.34 16.21
CA THR A 54 -14.91 -10.18 16.88
C THR A 54 -15.15 -11.69 16.78
N THR A 55 -16.35 -12.13 16.38
CA THR A 55 -16.64 -13.57 16.19
C THR A 55 -16.23 -14.10 14.81
N ILE A 56 -15.86 -13.21 13.89
CA ILE A 56 -15.54 -13.55 12.50
C ILE A 56 -14.08 -13.17 12.22
N SER A 57 -13.32 -14.09 11.63
CA SER A 57 -11.97 -13.80 11.14
C SER A 57 -12.03 -13.18 9.74
N ARG A 58 -11.06 -12.31 9.42
CA ARG A 58 -10.90 -11.78 8.06
C ARG A 58 -10.69 -12.93 7.08
N ASP A 59 -11.44 -12.92 5.97
CA ASP A 59 -11.23 -13.82 4.84
C ASP A 59 -10.22 -13.20 3.87
N PRO A 60 -9.00 -13.75 3.75
CA PRO A 60 -7.98 -13.22 2.83
C PRO A 60 -8.28 -13.54 1.36
N THR A 61 -9.15 -14.52 1.09
CA THR A 61 -9.48 -14.97 -0.27
C THR A 61 -10.63 -14.18 -0.91
N ALA A 62 -11.35 -13.38 -0.12
CA ALA A 62 -12.39 -12.49 -0.61
C ALA A 62 -11.84 -11.10 -0.96
N ALA A 63 -12.45 -10.46 -1.97
CA ALA A 63 -12.16 -9.06 -2.27
C ALA A 63 -12.55 -8.17 -1.09
N HIS A 64 -11.85 -7.04 -0.92
CA HIS A 64 -12.21 -6.06 0.12
C HIS A 64 -13.66 -5.62 -0.04
N TYR A 65 -14.42 -5.55 1.06
CA TYR A 65 -15.84 -5.17 1.13
C TYR A 65 -16.22 -3.85 0.41
N LYS A 66 -15.24 -3.03 0.04
CA LYS A 66 -15.46 -1.77 -0.66
C LYS A 66 -15.77 -1.97 -2.15
N TYR A 67 -15.43 -3.14 -2.68
CA TYR A 67 -15.69 -3.52 -4.06
C TYR A 67 -16.99 -4.32 -4.14
N HIS A 68 -17.62 -4.29 -5.32
CA HIS A 68 -18.77 -5.13 -5.60
C HIS A 68 -18.33 -6.58 -5.69
N ASP A 69 -19.08 -7.49 -5.07
CA ASP A 69 -18.86 -8.93 -5.17
C ASP A 69 -19.38 -9.45 -6.52
N ASP A 70 -18.71 -9.04 -7.59
CA ASP A 70 -18.98 -9.40 -8.98
C ASP A 70 -17.63 -9.57 -9.69
N PRO A 71 -17.35 -10.72 -10.34
CA PRO A 71 -16.07 -10.99 -10.98
C PRO A 71 -15.63 -9.94 -12.02
N TYR A 72 -16.58 -9.22 -12.64
CA TYR A 72 -16.28 -8.16 -13.59
C TYR A 72 -15.91 -6.84 -12.90
N LEU A 73 -16.39 -6.60 -11.68
CA LEU A 73 -16.18 -5.36 -10.92
C LEU A 73 -15.12 -5.47 -9.82
N ILE A 74 -14.61 -6.67 -9.54
CA ILE A 74 -13.51 -6.88 -8.60
C ILE A 74 -12.18 -6.47 -9.28
N PRO A 75 -11.44 -5.49 -8.72
CA PRO A 75 -10.17 -5.10 -9.29
C PRO A 75 -9.07 -6.10 -8.94
N MET A 76 -8.54 -6.76 -9.95
CA MET A 76 -7.50 -7.79 -9.80
C MET A 76 -6.07 -7.24 -9.93
N SER A 77 -5.88 -6.03 -10.45
CA SER A 77 -4.58 -5.37 -10.57
C SER A 77 -4.45 -4.14 -9.65
N ASN A 78 -3.23 -3.77 -9.26
CA ASN A 78 -2.98 -2.57 -8.46
C ASN A 78 -3.48 -1.28 -9.15
N VAL A 79 -3.38 -1.22 -10.48
CA VAL A 79 -3.90 -0.12 -11.29
C VAL A 79 -5.43 -0.09 -11.24
N GLY A 80 -6.08 -1.25 -11.39
CA GLY A 80 -7.53 -1.39 -11.24
C GLY A 80 -8.01 -0.96 -9.85
N LYS A 81 -7.36 -1.45 -8.78
CA LYS A 81 -7.70 -1.13 -7.39
C LYS A 81 -7.72 0.37 -7.13
N ARG A 82 -6.68 1.08 -7.59
CA ARG A 82 -6.57 2.54 -7.50
C ARG A 82 -7.62 3.25 -8.36
N THR A 83 -7.81 2.81 -9.59
CA THR A 83 -8.71 3.47 -10.55
C THR A 83 -10.16 3.39 -10.07
N PHE A 84 -10.60 2.22 -9.60
CA PHE A 84 -11.97 2.02 -9.13
C PHE A 84 -12.24 2.80 -7.84
N ALA A 85 -11.30 2.78 -6.89
CA ALA A 85 -11.39 3.56 -5.65
C ALA A 85 -11.48 5.08 -5.92
N MET A 86 -10.59 5.61 -6.77
CA MET A 86 -10.60 7.02 -7.14
C MET A 86 -11.84 7.42 -7.96
N ALA A 87 -12.35 6.53 -8.82
CA ALA A 87 -13.58 6.78 -9.57
C ALA A 87 -14.81 6.86 -8.66
N GLN A 88 -14.91 5.99 -7.66
CA GLN A 88 -15.96 6.05 -6.65
C GLN A 88 -15.91 7.38 -5.87
N GLU A 89 -14.72 7.81 -5.44
CA GLU A 89 -14.56 9.11 -4.77
C GLU A 89 -14.87 10.30 -5.67
N ALA A 90 -14.48 10.25 -6.94
CA ALA A 90 -14.83 11.29 -7.92
C ALA A 90 -16.36 11.42 -8.06
N GLY A 91 -17.08 10.30 -8.08
CA GLY A 91 -18.54 10.27 -8.05
C GLY A 91 -19.12 10.89 -6.78
N ARG A 92 -18.56 10.59 -5.60
CA ARG A 92 -18.95 11.24 -4.34
C ARG A 92 -18.74 12.76 -4.41
N LYS A 93 -17.56 13.22 -4.84
CA LYS A 93 -17.26 14.66 -5.00
C LYS A 93 -18.23 15.35 -5.94
N ALA A 94 -18.57 14.72 -7.06
CA ALA A 94 -19.56 15.24 -8.00
C ALA A 94 -20.94 15.38 -7.32
N ALA A 95 -21.38 14.37 -6.56
CA ALA A 95 -22.62 14.44 -5.80
C ALA A 95 -22.61 15.55 -4.73
N HIS A 96 -21.51 15.70 -3.99
CA HIS A 96 -21.35 16.79 -3.02
C HIS A 96 -21.40 18.16 -3.70
N TRP A 97 -20.78 18.30 -4.88
CA TRP A 97 -20.84 19.52 -5.68
C TRP A 97 -22.28 19.82 -6.12
N VAL A 98 -23.01 18.85 -6.69
CA VAL A 98 -24.43 19.01 -7.07
C VAL A 98 -25.28 19.45 -5.88
N ARG A 99 -25.08 18.81 -4.72
CA ARG A 99 -25.77 19.16 -3.46
C ARG A 99 -25.44 20.57 -2.98
N LYS A 100 -24.22 21.04 -3.21
CA LYS A 100 -23.79 22.39 -2.84
C LYS A 100 -24.41 23.45 -3.76
N GLU A 101 -24.40 23.20 -5.07
CA GLU A 101 -24.92 24.16 -6.06
C GLU A 101 -26.45 24.26 -6.05
N ASN A 102 -27.15 23.16 -5.76
CA ASN A 102 -28.62 23.09 -5.78
C ASN A 102 -29.16 22.71 -4.40
N ALA A 103 -28.70 23.40 -3.36
CA ALA A 103 -29.03 23.13 -1.96
C ALA A 103 -30.55 23.09 -1.69
N GLU A 104 -31.30 23.92 -2.39
CA GLU A 104 -32.75 24.07 -2.28
C GLU A 104 -33.53 22.79 -2.60
N LEU A 105 -32.97 21.91 -3.44
CA LEU A 105 -33.58 20.62 -3.80
C LEU A 105 -33.54 19.60 -2.65
N PHE A 106 -32.73 19.85 -1.61
CA PHE A 106 -32.49 18.91 -0.50
C PHE A 106 -33.11 19.38 0.83
N ASN A 107 -34.12 20.27 0.77
CA ASN A 107 -34.79 20.81 1.95
C ASN A 107 -35.88 19.88 2.54
N HIS A 108 -36.31 18.85 1.80
CA HIS A 108 -37.29 17.87 2.29
C HIS A 108 -36.60 16.85 3.20
N LEU A 109 -36.93 16.90 4.50
CA LEU A 109 -36.31 16.07 5.54
C LEU A 109 -37.31 15.02 6.06
N GLU A 110 -37.11 13.76 5.71
CA GLU A 110 -37.94 12.64 6.20
C GLU A 110 -37.38 11.96 7.46
N ALA A 111 -36.09 12.11 7.73
CA ALA A 111 -35.42 11.41 8.83
C ALA A 111 -35.72 12.05 10.20
N ASP A 112 -36.14 11.22 11.17
CA ASP A 112 -36.25 11.57 12.59
C ASP A 112 -35.40 10.59 13.44
N PRO A 113 -34.28 11.05 14.04
CA PRO A 113 -33.81 12.44 14.10
C PRO A 113 -33.19 12.93 12.78
N VAL A 114 -33.24 14.25 12.58
CA VAL A 114 -32.57 14.91 11.44
C VAL A 114 -31.08 14.62 11.49
N ILE A 115 -30.50 14.23 10.35
CA ILE A 115 -29.07 13.91 10.20
C ILE A 115 -28.32 15.16 9.70
N PRO A 116 -27.52 15.86 10.53
CA PRO A 116 -26.90 17.11 10.14
C PRO A 116 -25.94 16.99 8.95
N SER A 117 -25.26 15.85 8.79
CA SER A 117 -24.32 15.59 7.70
C SER A 117 -24.94 15.62 6.30
N PHE A 118 -26.26 15.40 6.20
CA PHE A 118 -27.00 15.44 4.93
C PHE A 118 -27.57 16.82 4.59
N LEU A 119 -27.57 17.75 5.54
CA LEU A 119 -28.04 19.11 5.30
C LEU A 119 -27.07 19.87 4.36
N PRO A 120 -27.59 20.78 3.53
CA PRO A 120 -26.75 21.71 2.78
C PRO A 120 -25.86 22.52 3.73
N LYS A 121 -24.59 22.69 3.35
CA LYS A 121 -23.65 23.52 4.12
C LYS A 121 -24.01 24.99 3.92
N LEU A 122 -23.99 25.76 5.01
CA LEU A 122 -24.12 27.21 4.94
C LEU A 122 -22.89 27.80 4.24
N VAL A 123 -23.12 28.69 3.27
CA VAL A 123 -22.06 29.43 2.57
C VAL A 123 -22.06 30.85 3.11
N TYR A 124 -20.92 31.30 3.61
CA TYR A 124 -20.73 32.66 4.11
C TYR A 124 -20.17 33.54 3.00
N THR A 125 -20.87 34.64 2.71
CA THR A 125 -20.44 35.69 1.77
C THR A 125 -20.03 36.94 2.54
N GLU A 126 -19.35 37.89 1.87
CA GLU A 126 -18.90 39.15 2.48
C GLU A 126 -20.04 40.04 3.03
N GLU A 127 -21.29 39.76 2.67
CA GLU A 127 -22.48 40.49 3.11
C GLU A 127 -23.29 39.74 4.18
N SER A 128 -22.85 38.53 4.56
CA SER A 128 -23.57 37.68 5.50
C SER A 128 -23.59 38.30 6.90
N LYS A 129 -24.78 38.36 7.52
CA LYS A 129 -24.91 38.69 8.94
C LYS A 129 -24.53 37.45 9.74
N VAL A 130 -23.52 37.59 10.61
CA VAL A 130 -22.94 36.47 11.34
C VAL A 130 -22.95 36.75 12.83
N THR A 131 -23.03 35.68 13.60
CA THR A 131 -23.02 35.69 15.06
C THR A 131 -21.81 34.94 15.60
N GLU A 132 -21.54 35.07 16.89
CA GLU A 132 -20.48 34.31 17.56
C GLU A 132 -20.74 32.79 17.47
N ASP A 133 -22.00 32.37 17.54
CA ASP A 133 -22.41 30.97 17.37
C ASP A 133 -22.07 30.41 15.99
N ASP A 134 -22.09 31.25 14.95
CA ASP A 134 -21.69 30.83 13.60
C ASP A 134 -20.20 30.53 13.55
N LEU A 135 -19.38 31.37 14.19
CA LEU A 135 -17.94 31.12 14.27
C LEU A 135 -17.63 29.83 15.04
N ILE A 136 -18.34 29.57 16.15
CA ILE A 136 -18.20 28.33 16.93
C ILE A 136 -18.52 27.11 16.07
N LYS A 137 -19.62 27.12 15.30
CA LYS A 137 -20.02 26.01 14.43
C LYS A 137 -18.99 25.72 13.34
N VAL A 138 -18.49 26.77 12.71
CA VAL A 138 -17.54 26.66 11.59
C VAL A 138 -16.18 26.15 12.09
N ILE A 139 -15.75 26.56 13.29
CA ILE A 139 -14.55 26.01 13.95
C ILE A 139 -14.75 24.53 14.31
N ALA A 140 -15.91 24.17 14.91
CA ALA A 140 -16.22 22.80 15.27
C ALA A 140 -16.24 21.85 14.05
N ASN A 141 -16.64 22.35 12.88
CA ASN A 141 -16.63 21.61 11.62
C ASN A 141 -15.29 21.67 10.87
N CYS A 142 -14.24 22.28 11.45
CA CYS A 142 -12.93 22.46 10.84
C CYS A 142 -12.94 23.15 9.46
N GLN A 143 -13.86 24.09 9.25
CA GLN A 143 -13.98 24.86 8.00
C GLN A 143 -13.09 26.12 8.07
N VAL A 144 -11.83 25.99 7.65
CA VAL A 144 -10.78 26.98 7.90
C VAL A 144 -10.99 28.27 7.10
N GLN A 145 -11.43 28.18 5.83
CA GLN A 145 -11.71 29.37 5.02
C GLN A 145 -12.95 30.13 5.50
N ASP A 146 -14.03 29.40 5.76
CA ASP A 146 -15.27 29.99 6.28
C ASP A 146 -15.02 30.66 7.64
N ALA A 147 -14.21 30.05 8.51
CA ALA A 147 -13.88 30.61 9.83
C ALA A 147 -13.14 31.95 9.71
N GLN A 148 -12.24 32.09 8.73
CA GLN A 148 -11.54 33.34 8.44
C GLN A 148 -12.50 34.43 7.95
N ILE A 149 -13.45 34.07 7.08
CA ILE A 149 -14.46 35.01 6.55
C ILE A 149 -15.37 35.48 7.70
N VAL A 150 -15.93 34.54 8.46
CA VAL A 150 -16.84 34.83 9.58
C VAL A 150 -16.16 35.70 10.63
N TYR A 151 -14.90 35.43 10.97
CA TYR A 151 -14.13 36.27 11.91
C TYR A 151 -13.96 37.71 11.42
N LYS A 152 -13.61 37.89 10.14
CA LYS A 152 -13.47 39.24 9.54
C LYS A 152 -14.79 39.99 9.54
N LEU A 153 -15.90 39.32 9.25
CA LEU A 153 -17.24 39.91 9.29
C LEU A 153 -17.66 40.33 10.70
N LEU A 154 -17.43 39.49 11.71
CA LEU A 154 -17.69 39.83 13.11
C LEU A 154 -16.92 41.07 13.56
N LYS A 155 -15.63 41.15 13.17
CA LYS A 155 -14.78 42.31 13.46
C LYS A 155 -15.28 43.58 12.76
N ASN A 156 -15.68 43.49 11.49
CA ASN A 156 -16.24 44.62 10.73
C ASN A 156 -17.58 45.12 11.29
N GLN A 157 -18.39 44.22 11.85
CA GLN A 157 -19.65 44.56 12.52
C GLN A 157 -19.45 45.19 13.91
N GLY A 158 -18.21 45.25 14.41
CA GLY A 158 -17.89 45.79 15.73
C GLY A 158 -18.24 44.86 16.89
N ASN A 159 -18.49 43.57 16.62
CA ASN A 159 -18.79 42.59 17.65
C ASN A 159 -17.53 42.25 18.45
N LYS A 160 -17.66 42.16 19.78
CA LYS A 160 -16.59 41.66 20.63
C LYS A 160 -16.56 40.13 20.54
N ILE A 161 -15.39 39.58 20.27
CA ILE A 161 -15.16 38.14 20.16
C ILE A 161 -14.48 37.68 21.46
N SER A 162 -14.97 36.60 22.07
CA SER A 162 -14.36 36.05 23.28
C SER A 162 -12.90 35.64 23.07
N ALA A 163 -12.06 35.78 24.10
CA ALA A 163 -10.66 35.36 24.06
C ALA A 163 -10.54 33.85 23.78
N ASP A 164 -11.41 33.03 24.39
CA ASP A 164 -11.43 31.57 24.19
C ASP A 164 -11.74 31.21 22.73
N LEU A 165 -12.61 31.99 22.07
CA LEU A 165 -12.97 31.78 20.68
C LEU A 165 -11.86 32.23 19.72
N GLN A 166 -11.16 33.31 20.05
CA GLN A 166 -9.95 33.71 19.33
C GLN A 166 -8.84 32.66 19.44
N GLN A 167 -8.70 32.04 20.63
CA GLN A 167 -7.74 30.97 20.89
C GLN A 167 -8.10 29.70 20.07
N ALA A 168 -9.36 29.26 20.10
CA ALA A 168 -9.82 28.13 19.28
C ALA A 168 -9.66 28.39 17.77
N LEU A 169 -9.92 29.61 17.32
CA LEU A 169 -9.68 30.00 15.93
C LEU A 169 -8.18 29.94 15.58
N LEU A 170 -7.31 30.44 16.47
CA LEU A 170 -5.86 30.39 16.29
C LEU A 170 -5.37 28.95 16.16
N GLU A 171 -5.85 28.04 17.00
CA GLU A 171 -5.54 26.61 16.94
C GLU A 171 -5.91 26.00 15.60
N LEU A 172 -7.12 26.26 15.11
CA LEU A 172 -7.60 25.76 13.83
C LEU A 172 -6.70 26.25 12.67
N VAL A 173 -6.43 27.56 12.61
CA VAL A 173 -5.67 28.15 11.49
C VAL A 173 -4.18 27.79 11.55
N CYS A 174 -3.60 27.66 12.75
CA CYS A 174 -2.24 27.17 12.95
C CYS A 174 -2.12 25.68 12.59
N TYR A 175 -3.10 24.85 12.97
CA TYR A 175 -3.06 23.42 12.68
C TYR A 175 -3.15 23.12 11.19
N TYR A 176 -3.92 23.90 10.42
CA TYR A 176 -4.14 23.68 8.99
C TYR A 176 -3.37 24.68 8.07
N ASN A 177 -2.53 25.55 8.63
CA ASN A 177 -1.80 26.59 7.88
C ASN A 177 -2.73 27.43 6.97
N CYS A 178 -3.85 27.88 7.55
CA CYS A 178 -4.88 28.69 6.91
C CYS A 178 -5.45 28.10 5.59
N SER A 179 -5.53 26.77 5.47
CA SER A 179 -6.07 26.09 4.29
C SER A 179 -7.08 25.02 4.73
N ASP A 180 -8.09 24.71 3.92
CA ASP A 180 -9.00 23.62 4.29
C ASP A 180 -8.30 22.26 4.18
N GLY A 181 -8.57 21.39 5.15
CA GLY A 181 -8.18 19.99 5.07
C GLY A 181 -9.00 19.24 4.03
N ILE A 182 -8.48 18.10 3.55
CA ILE A 182 -9.29 17.14 2.79
C ILE A 182 -10.37 16.62 3.73
N ALA A 183 -11.61 16.47 3.31
CA ALA A 183 -12.66 15.93 4.18
C ALA A 183 -12.34 14.48 4.61
N GLU A 184 -12.82 14.06 5.78
CA GLU A 184 -12.63 12.69 6.29
C GLU A 184 -13.30 11.64 5.40
N GLU A 185 -14.36 12.04 4.69
CA GLU A 185 -15.12 11.20 3.77
C GLU A 185 -14.35 10.79 2.49
N PHE A 186 -13.24 11.48 2.19
CA PHE A 186 -12.36 11.21 1.04
C PHE A 186 -11.08 10.47 1.47
N ILE A 187 -11.27 9.25 1.97
CA ILE A 187 -10.22 8.39 2.54
C ILE A 187 -9.20 7.96 1.48
N GLU A 188 -9.63 7.60 0.27
CA GLU A 188 -8.75 7.12 -0.79
C GLU A 188 -7.84 8.25 -1.30
N GLU A 189 -8.36 9.46 -1.49
CA GLU A 189 -7.53 10.63 -1.81
C GLU A 189 -6.51 10.91 -0.70
N ARG A 190 -6.91 10.81 0.57
CA ARG A 190 -5.98 10.96 1.71
C ARG A 190 -4.87 9.91 1.64
N TRP A 191 -5.20 8.65 1.39
CA TRP A 191 -4.24 7.55 1.26
C TRP A 191 -3.29 7.73 0.07
N PHE A 192 -3.82 7.98 -1.12
CA PHE A 192 -2.99 8.14 -2.32
C PHE A 192 -2.16 9.42 -2.31
N ARG A 193 -2.63 10.50 -1.67
CA ARG A 193 -1.86 11.74 -1.50
C ARG A 193 -0.74 11.57 -0.47
N GLN A 194 -0.93 10.75 0.56
CA GLN A 194 0.12 10.51 1.57
C GLN A 194 1.40 9.95 0.94
N SER A 195 1.29 9.06 -0.06
CA SER A 195 2.44 8.56 -0.84
C SER A 195 3.24 9.68 -1.54
N SER A 196 2.56 10.74 -1.99
CA SER A 196 3.21 11.90 -2.63
C SER A 196 3.90 12.83 -1.63
N ASN A 197 3.39 12.92 -0.39
CA ASN A 197 3.92 13.82 0.64
C ASN A 197 5.27 13.37 1.22
N LEU A 198 5.63 12.07 1.17
CA LEU A 198 6.99 11.62 1.55
C LEU A 198 8.09 12.28 0.68
N LYS A 199 7.73 12.75 -0.53
CA LYS A 199 8.65 13.45 -1.44
C LYS A 199 8.65 14.97 -1.24
N GLU A 200 7.68 15.54 -0.53
CA GLU A 200 7.74 16.94 -0.11
C GLU A 200 8.78 17.08 1.00
N ARG A 201 10.03 17.22 0.54
CA ARG A 201 11.23 17.56 1.32
C ARG A 201 10.87 18.51 2.45
N GLN A 202 11.36 18.20 3.66
CA GLN A 202 11.21 18.97 4.89
C GLN A 202 11.71 20.42 4.72
N ARG A 203 10.89 21.25 4.09
CA ARG A 203 11.14 22.66 3.79
C ARG A 203 10.05 23.47 4.44
N LYS A 204 10.38 24.72 4.76
CA LYS A 204 9.41 25.72 5.21
C LYS A 204 8.20 25.74 4.28
N THR A 205 7.03 25.44 4.84
CA THR A 205 5.71 25.53 4.17
C THR A 205 4.76 26.48 4.89
N TRP A 206 5.14 26.99 6.07
CA TRP A 206 4.40 28.02 6.79
C TRP A 206 4.18 29.25 5.91
N LYS A 207 2.95 29.75 5.91
CA LYS A 207 2.61 30.98 5.19
C LYS A 207 2.97 32.20 6.04
N ASP A 208 4.04 32.89 5.66
CA ASP A 208 4.44 34.15 6.29
C ASP A 208 3.36 35.21 6.10
N SER A 209 3.15 36.06 7.12
CA SER A 209 2.13 37.11 7.09
C SER A 209 0.72 36.57 6.80
N SER A 210 0.46 35.31 7.16
CA SER A 210 -0.85 34.69 7.04
C SER A 210 -1.82 35.20 8.09
N PHE A 211 -3.09 34.84 7.93
CA PHE A 211 -4.13 35.12 8.91
C PHE A 211 -3.78 34.61 10.31
N ALA A 212 -3.01 33.51 10.45
CA ALA A 212 -2.55 33.03 11.75
C ALA A 212 -1.62 34.04 12.45
N GLU A 213 -0.67 34.64 11.74
CA GLU A 213 0.23 35.66 12.28
C GLU A 213 -0.53 36.98 12.56
N GLU A 214 -1.46 37.37 11.68
CA GLU A 214 -2.34 38.52 11.89
C GLU A 214 -3.19 38.33 13.16
N LEU A 215 -3.85 37.18 13.30
CA LEU A 215 -4.69 36.86 14.45
C LEU A 215 -3.88 36.92 15.75
N PHE A 216 -2.71 36.28 15.77
CA PHE A 216 -1.79 36.32 16.91
C PHE A 216 -1.42 37.75 17.33
N GLN A 217 -1.13 38.64 16.37
CA GLN A 217 -0.80 40.05 16.65
C GLN A 217 -1.99 40.87 17.14
N THR A 218 -3.23 40.51 16.73
CA THR A 218 -4.44 41.23 17.15
C THR A 218 -4.91 40.87 18.56
N ILE A 219 -4.46 39.75 19.12
CA ILE A 219 -4.77 39.34 20.49
C ILE A 219 -4.05 40.27 21.46
N SER A 220 -4.81 41.06 22.21
CA SER A 220 -4.29 42.17 23.03
C SER A 220 -3.44 41.69 24.21
N ASN A 221 -3.76 40.51 24.75
CA ASN A 221 -3.10 39.89 25.90
C ASN A 221 -2.83 38.40 25.60
N PRO A 222 -1.78 38.09 24.81
CA PRO A 222 -1.47 36.70 24.47
C PRO A 222 -1.11 35.90 25.73
N THR A 223 -1.73 34.74 25.89
CA THR A 223 -1.50 33.83 27.03
C THR A 223 -0.42 32.80 26.69
N ALA A 224 -0.02 31.99 27.67
CA ALA A 224 0.88 30.85 27.43
C ALA A 224 0.34 29.92 26.33
N GLU A 225 -0.98 29.70 26.29
CA GLU A 225 -1.66 28.86 25.30
C GLU A 225 -1.58 29.44 23.88
N THR A 226 -1.72 30.76 23.75
CA THR A 226 -1.57 31.49 22.49
C THR A 226 -0.16 31.32 21.92
N TYR A 227 0.88 31.44 22.76
CA TYR A 227 2.27 31.16 22.38
C TYR A 227 2.48 29.68 22.00
N CYS A 228 1.98 28.76 22.81
CA CYS A 228 2.07 27.32 22.53
C CYS A 228 1.52 26.98 21.14
N THR A 229 0.36 27.53 20.81
CA THR A 229 -0.35 27.28 19.54
C THR A 229 0.44 27.74 18.33
N ILE A 230 0.91 28.99 18.33
CA ILE A 230 1.65 29.54 17.19
C ILE A 230 3.01 28.86 17.01
N ILE A 231 3.69 28.52 18.11
CA ILE A 231 4.98 27.79 18.09
C ILE A 231 4.78 26.40 17.48
N GLN A 232 3.78 25.64 17.94
CA GLN A 232 3.49 24.31 17.42
C GLN A 232 3.11 24.35 15.92
N GLY A 233 2.28 25.31 15.51
CA GLY A 233 1.93 25.52 14.11
C GLY A 233 3.15 25.83 13.24
N MET A 234 3.98 26.80 13.65
CA MET A 234 5.21 27.15 12.94
C MET A 234 6.17 25.96 12.83
N ASN A 235 6.37 25.19 13.90
CA ASN A 235 7.22 23.99 13.89
C ASN A 235 6.67 22.90 12.96
N LYS A 236 5.34 22.65 12.98
CA LYS A 236 4.67 21.67 12.10
C LYS A 236 4.90 21.96 10.61
N TYR A 237 4.98 23.24 10.25
CA TYR A 237 5.21 23.70 8.87
C TYR A 237 6.61 24.27 8.63
N PHE A 238 7.58 23.83 9.45
CA PHE A 238 9.02 24.08 9.31
C PHE A 238 9.47 25.56 9.30
N GLN A 239 8.74 26.45 9.99
CA GLN A 239 9.17 27.81 10.29
C GLN A 239 9.92 27.88 11.63
N VAL A 240 10.97 27.07 11.73
CA VAL A 240 11.63 26.72 13.00
C VAL A 240 12.32 27.90 13.69
N ASP A 241 12.94 28.81 12.93
CA ASP A 241 13.69 29.93 13.52
C ASP A 241 12.80 30.94 14.24
N ARG A 242 11.61 31.23 13.68
CA ARG A 242 10.64 32.13 14.35
C ARG A 242 9.97 31.43 15.52
N ALA A 243 9.65 30.14 15.37
CA ALA A 243 9.08 29.34 16.46
C ALA A 243 10.02 29.32 17.67
N TRP A 244 11.32 29.13 17.45
CA TRP A 244 12.34 29.15 18.52
C TRP A 244 12.42 30.52 19.22
N LYS A 245 12.40 31.63 18.46
CA LYS A 245 12.39 32.97 19.06
C LYS A 245 11.15 33.23 19.92
N LEU A 246 9.97 32.81 19.45
CA LEU A 246 8.73 32.92 20.22
C LEU A 246 8.74 32.02 21.47
N PHE A 247 9.38 30.86 21.39
CA PHE A 247 9.59 29.98 22.53
C PHE A 247 10.46 30.64 23.61
N GLU A 248 11.61 31.21 23.23
CA GLU A 248 12.47 31.97 24.14
C GLU A 248 11.76 33.21 24.72
N GLU A 249 11.01 33.93 23.89
CA GLU A 249 10.21 35.09 24.33
C GLU A 249 9.17 34.69 25.39
N ALA A 250 8.45 33.58 25.17
CA ALA A 250 7.45 33.11 26.11
C ALA A 250 8.06 32.69 27.46
N GLN A 251 9.21 32.01 27.43
CA GLN A 251 9.96 31.67 28.64
C GLN A 251 10.44 32.92 29.39
N ASN A 252 10.96 33.92 28.68
CA ASN A 252 11.39 35.19 29.26
C ASN A 252 10.24 35.99 29.89
N LYS A 253 9.02 35.82 29.37
CA LYS A 253 7.78 36.36 29.95
C LYS A 253 7.29 35.58 31.17
N GLY A 254 7.96 34.50 31.55
CA GLY A 254 7.59 33.64 32.67
C GLY A 254 6.43 32.70 32.36
N PHE A 255 6.09 32.48 31.08
CA PHE A 255 5.03 31.54 30.72
C PHE A 255 5.51 30.09 30.85
N VAL A 256 4.65 29.26 31.46
CA VAL A 256 4.82 27.81 31.50
C VAL A 256 4.19 27.23 30.23
N LEU A 257 5.02 26.75 29.31
CA LEU A 257 4.59 26.17 28.04
C LEU A 257 4.13 24.72 28.22
N THR A 258 3.27 24.24 27.32
CA THR A 258 2.73 22.87 27.38
C THR A 258 3.76 21.81 26.96
N THR A 259 3.60 20.57 27.44
CA THR A 259 4.42 19.41 27.04
C THR A 259 4.51 19.27 25.51
N ASP A 260 3.40 19.42 24.79
CA ASP A 260 3.39 19.30 23.33
C ASP A 260 4.19 20.39 22.62
N THR A 261 4.30 21.58 23.22
CA THR A 261 5.13 22.67 22.70
C THR A 261 6.61 22.31 22.81
N TYR A 262 7.06 21.82 23.98
CA TYR A 262 8.41 21.28 24.16
C TYR A 262 8.68 20.12 23.18
N ASN A 263 7.73 19.19 23.05
CA ASN A 263 7.83 18.07 22.11
C ASN A 263 8.02 18.56 20.66
N SER A 264 7.29 19.60 20.25
CA SER A 264 7.38 20.17 18.90
C SER A 264 8.73 20.81 18.61
N VAL A 265 9.31 21.50 19.61
CA VAL A 265 10.61 22.17 19.51
C VAL A 265 11.75 21.15 19.47
N ILE A 266 11.70 20.13 20.34
CA ILE A 266 12.66 19.01 20.31
C ILE A 266 12.62 18.34 18.93
N ARG A 267 11.43 18.05 18.39
CA ARG A 267 11.26 17.32 17.12
C ARG A 267 11.92 18.00 15.92
N VAL A 268 12.10 19.32 15.96
CA VAL A 268 12.73 20.12 14.88
C VAL A 268 14.18 20.50 15.17
N ALA A 269 14.82 19.92 16.19
CA ALA A 269 16.19 20.24 16.58
C ALA A 269 17.21 20.06 15.45
N ASN A 270 16.96 19.13 14.52
CA ASN A 270 17.79 18.90 13.33
C ASN A 270 17.82 20.09 12.35
N PHE A 271 16.81 20.97 12.39
CA PHE A 271 16.77 22.21 11.59
C PHE A 271 17.32 23.42 12.34
N LEU A 272 17.32 23.38 13.67
CA LEU A 272 17.83 24.47 14.52
C LEU A 272 19.35 24.37 14.76
N LYS A 273 19.90 23.15 14.73
CA LYS A 273 21.31 22.88 15.06
C LYS A 273 21.94 21.97 14.01
N GLU A 274 23.09 22.41 13.47
CA GLU A 274 23.75 21.70 12.37
C GLU A 274 24.52 20.46 12.85
N SER A 275 25.33 20.61 13.90
CA SER A 275 26.23 19.54 14.37
C SER A 275 25.56 18.56 15.33
N PHE A 276 26.12 17.35 15.38
CA PHE A 276 25.70 16.29 16.28
C PHE A 276 25.67 16.75 17.75
N ASP A 277 26.77 17.32 18.24
CA ASP A 277 26.91 17.72 19.64
C ASP A 277 25.97 18.87 20.00
N MET A 278 25.77 19.83 19.07
CA MET A 278 24.83 20.93 19.27
C MET A 278 23.39 20.43 19.33
N ARG A 279 23.00 19.45 18.51
CA ARG A 279 21.65 18.85 18.56
C ARG A 279 21.41 18.13 19.89
N TRP A 280 22.35 17.30 20.34
CA TRP A 280 22.21 16.59 21.61
C TRP A 280 22.17 17.55 22.80
N THR A 281 23.09 18.52 22.84
CA THR A 281 23.11 19.55 23.88
C THR A 281 21.81 20.34 23.92
N PHE A 282 21.26 20.70 22.75
CA PHE A 282 19.98 21.37 22.65
C PHE A 282 18.83 20.53 23.23
N ILE A 283 18.76 19.24 22.90
CA ILE A 283 17.74 18.33 23.44
C ILE A 283 17.84 18.26 24.97
N VAL A 284 19.04 18.01 25.50
CA VAL A 284 19.27 17.90 26.96
C VAL A 284 18.89 19.19 27.67
N ASN A 285 19.31 20.35 27.15
CA ASN A 285 18.95 21.66 27.72
C ASN A 285 17.44 21.88 27.68
N THR A 286 16.78 21.53 26.58
CA THR A 286 15.32 21.70 26.43
C THR A 286 14.55 20.81 27.43
N LEU A 287 15.03 19.57 27.69
CA LEU A 287 14.45 18.68 28.69
C LEU A 287 14.70 19.18 30.13
N ASP A 288 15.88 19.74 30.40
CA ASP A 288 16.19 20.36 31.70
C ASP A 288 15.32 21.61 31.93
N ASP A 289 15.11 22.44 30.91
CA ASP A 289 14.21 23.59 30.97
C ASP A 289 12.75 23.17 31.20
N MET A 290 12.32 22.06 30.59
CA MET A 290 11.02 21.45 30.83
C MET A 290 10.85 21.03 32.30
N ASN A 291 11.88 20.40 32.86
CA ASN A 291 11.91 19.97 34.26
C ASN A 291 11.92 21.18 35.23
N LYS A 292 12.73 22.21 34.96
CA LYS A 292 12.76 23.46 35.75
C LYS A 292 11.42 24.20 35.73
N ALA A 293 10.70 24.15 34.61
CA ALA A 293 9.36 24.69 34.49
C ALA A 293 8.28 23.82 35.17
N GLY A 294 8.65 22.65 35.73
CA GLY A 294 7.73 21.73 36.38
C GLY A 294 6.82 20.96 35.41
N VAL A 295 7.17 20.92 34.12
CA VAL A 295 6.39 20.27 33.07
C VAL A 295 6.84 18.81 32.93
N LYS A 296 5.89 17.86 32.94
CA LYS A 296 6.22 16.43 32.91
C LYS A 296 6.37 15.91 31.47
N PRO A 297 7.41 15.11 31.17
CA PRO A 297 7.55 14.44 29.88
C PRO A 297 6.46 13.39 29.68
N ASN A 298 6.14 13.11 28.41
CA ASN A 298 5.18 12.07 28.01
C ASN A 298 5.74 11.20 26.86
N LEU A 299 4.93 10.29 26.34
CA LEU A 299 5.28 9.46 25.18
C LEU A 299 5.69 10.31 23.96
N GLY A 300 5.02 11.44 23.73
CA GLY A 300 5.39 12.38 22.67
C GLY A 300 6.79 12.96 22.88
N THR A 301 7.19 13.22 24.11
CA THR A 301 8.56 13.67 24.45
C THR A 301 9.58 12.60 24.09
N LEU A 302 9.33 11.35 24.49
CA LEU A 302 10.18 10.20 24.15
C LEU A 302 10.34 10.07 22.63
N ASN A 303 9.23 10.05 21.91
CA ASN A 303 9.22 9.89 20.46
C ASN A 303 9.87 11.07 19.75
N SER A 304 9.73 12.31 20.24
CA SER A 304 10.43 13.48 19.69
C SER A 304 11.94 13.37 19.84
N VAL A 305 12.45 12.92 21.01
CA VAL A 305 13.90 12.71 21.22
C VAL A 305 14.43 11.60 20.30
N LEU A 306 13.73 10.45 20.26
CA LEU A 306 14.13 9.32 19.42
C LEU A 306 14.05 9.65 17.92
N HIS A 307 13.08 10.47 17.51
CA HIS A 307 13.00 10.97 16.15
C HIS A 307 14.28 11.70 15.76
N VAL A 308 14.72 12.67 16.56
CA VAL A 308 15.94 13.43 16.26
C VAL A 308 17.17 12.51 16.28
N LEU A 309 17.30 11.64 17.28
CA LEU A 309 18.40 10.66 17.36
C LEU A 309 18.48 9.78 16.12
N SER A 310 17.34 9.35 15.55
CA SER A 310 17.31 8.57 14.32
C SER A 310 17.86 9.31 13.09
N THR A 311 17.86 10.65 13.12
CA THR A 311 18.46 11.50 12.07
C THR A 311 19.94 11.81 12.31
N MET A 312 20.48 11.51 13.49
CA MET A 312 21.86 11.79 13.88
C MET A 312 22.87 10.69 13.47
N GLY A 313 22.41 9.68 12.74
CA GLY A 313 23.23 8.58 12.23
C GLY A 313 23.21 7.35 13.13
N THR A 314 24.15 6.42 12.89
CA THR A 314 24.15 5.08 13.51
C THR A 314 25.38 4.82 14.38
N SER A 315 26.02 5.89 14.88
CA SER A 315 27.20 5.78 15.73
C SER A 315 26.86 5.05 17.03
N ARG A 316 27.87 4.41 17.64
CA ARG A 316 27.72 3.74 18.94
C ARG A 316 27.15 4.69 20.00
N THR A 317 27.61 5.94 20.00
CA THR A 317 27.11 6.99 20.89
C THR A 317 25.61 7.23 20.77
N VAL A 318 25.05 7.26 19.55
CA VAL A 318 23.60 7.41 19.36
C VAL A 318 22.84 6.22 19.93
N LYS A 319 23.33 5.01 19.66
CA LYS A 319 22.74 3.76 20.17
C LYS A 319 22.74 3.76 21.71
N ASP A 320 23.85 4.16 22.33
CA ASP A 320 23.95 4.27 23.79
C ASP A 320 22.97 5.32 24.34
N TYR A 321 22.83 6.48 23.69
CA TYR A 321 21.82 7.49 24.07
C TYR A 321 20.39 6.97 23.96
N ILE A 322 20.05 6.21 22.92
CA ILE A 322 18.72 5.61 22.77
C ILE A 322 18.41 4.68 23.94
N LEU A 323 19.33 3.77 24.30
CA LEU A 323 19.12 2.85 25.41
C LEU A 323 18.99 3.57 26.75
N ASN A 324 19.81 4.60 26.97
CA ASN A 324 19.73 5.42 28.17
C ASN A 324 18.38 6.12 28.28
N ILE A 325 17.93 6.78 27.21
CA ILE A 325 16.62 7.46 27.15
C ILE A 325 15.47 6.47 27.35
N LEU A 326 15.51 5.29 26.73
CA LEU A 326 14.49 4.26 26.96
C LEU A 326 14.45 3.80 28.42
N SER A 327 15.62 3.64 29.06
CA SER A 327 15.69 3.24 30.47
C SER A 327 15.16 4.33 31.41
N GLU A 328 15.46 5.60 31.12
CA GLU A 328 15.02 6.75 31.90
C GLU A 328 13.50 6.91 31.80
N PHE A 329 12.93 6.91 30.58
CA PHE A 329 11.49 7.01 30.38
C PHE A 329 10.72 5.82 30.96
N LYS A 330 11.31 4.62 30.92
CA LYS A 330 10.75 3.45 31.62
C LYS A 330 10.71 3.67 33.13
N SER A 331 11.73 4.29 33.72
CA SER A 331 11.75 4.62 35.16
C SER A 331 10.70 5.68 35.54
N LEU A 332 10.32 6.54 34.58
CA LEU A 332 9.22 7.50 34.71
C LEU A 332 7.83 6.87 34.49
N GLY A 333 7.76 5.55 34.21
CA GLY A 333 6.50 4.85 33.96
C GLY A 333 5.89 5.10 32.57
N ILE A 334 6.69 5.61 31.62
CA ILE A 334 6.23 5.87 30.24
C ILE A 334 6.55 4.65 29.39
N GLU A 335 5.50 3.95 28.94
CA GLU A 335 5.64 2.75 28.12
C GLU A 335 5.90 3.09 26.64
N PRO A 336 6.88 2.41 25.99
CA PRO A 336 7.10 2.51 24.56
C PRO A 336 5.86 2.16 23.72
N SER A 337 5.69 2.89 22.62
CA SER A 337 4.71 2.61 21.56
C SER A 337 5.37 1.94 20.35
N LEU A 338 4.60 1.52 19.36
CA LEU A 338 5.16 0.99 18.10
C LEU A 338 6.00 2.05 17.37
N GLY A 339 5.64 3.33 17.44
CA GLY A 339 6.38 4.46 16.91
C GLY A 339 7.72 4.65 17.63
N THR A 340 7.76 4.39 18.94
CA THR A 340 9.00 4.36 19.72
C THR A 340 9.94 3.29 19.17
N TRP A 341 9.43 2.06 18.99
CA TRP A 341 10.21 0.95 18.45
C TRP A 341 10.63 1.17 17.00
N TYR A 342 9.79 1.80 16.18
CA TYR A 342 10.15 2.21 14.82
C TYR A 342 11.41 3.10 14.81
N TYR A 343 11.50 4.12 15.66
CA TYR A 343 12.71 4.97 15.71
C TYR A 343 13.96 4.21 16.18
N VAL A 344 13.79 3.26 17.10
CA VAL A 344 14.88 2.35 17.53
C VAL A 344 15.35 1.52 16.33
N LEU A 345 14.42 0.90 15.61
CA LEU A 345 14.72 0.05 14.46
C LEU A 345 15.43 0.81 13.33
N VAL A 346 14.96 2.00 12.96
CA VAL A 346 15.59 2.85 11.94
C VAL A 346 17.04 3.22 12.32
N THR A 347 17.34 3.34 13.61
CA THR A 347 18.68 3.69 14.08
C THR A 347 19.62 2.48 14.17
N TYR A 348 19.10 1.32 14.60
CA TYR A 348 19.91 0.12 14.80
C TYR A 348 20.10 -0.71 13.54
N CYS A 349 19.10 -0.76 12.66
CA CYS A 349 19.00 -1.69 11.54
C CYS A 349 18.97 -0.95 10.19
N LYS A 350 19.94 -0.05 9.97
CA LYS A 350 20.08 0.65 8.70
C LYS A 350 20.63 -0.31 7.64
N GLU A 351 20.13 -0.25 6.40
CA GLU A 351 20.43 -1.18 5.29
C GLU A 351 21.93 -1.51 5.05
N ARG A 352 22.84 -0.57 5.34
CA ARG A 352 24.31 -0.74 5.18
C ARG A 352 25.07 -0.70 6.51
N GLY A 353 24.37 -0.86 7.62
CA GLY A 353 24.92 -0.87 8.97
C GLY A 353 25.37 -2.26 9.40
N MET A 354 25.95 -2.34 10.60
CA MET A 354 26.23 -3.63 11.24
C MET A 354 24.92 -4.36 11.53
N VAL A 355 24.90 -5.69 11.30
CA VAL A 355 23.78 -6.56 11.63
C VAL A 355 23.44 -6.41 13.12
N SER A 356 22.15 -6.24 13.43
CA SER A 356 21.65 -6.01 14.78
C SER A 356 20.40 -6.85 15.01
N THR A 357 20.40 -7.62 16.08
CA THR A 357 19.31 -8.53 16.46
C THR A 357 18.26 -7.88 17.37
N ILE A 358 18.28 -6.55 17.51
CA ILE A 358 17.40 -5.82 18.44
C ILE A 358 15.91 -6.08 18.19
N LEU A 359 15.53 -6.40 16.95
CA LEU A 359 14.15 -6.76 16.60
C LEU A 359 13.67 -8.02 17.35
N HIS A 360 14.54 -9.00 17.63
CA HIS A 360 14.16 -10.16 18.44
C HIS A 360 13.76 -9.75 19.86
N ASP A 361 14.54 -8.86 20.49
CA ASP A 361 14.27 -8.37 21.85
C ASP A 361 12.99 -7.53 21.92
N ILE A 362 12.72 -6.76 20.87
CA ILE A 362 11.48 -5.99 20.72
C ILE A 362 10.30 -6.95 20.56
N MET A 363 10.41 -7.95 19.68
CA MET A 363 9.36 -8.94 19.49
C MET A 363 9.06 -9.72 20.76
N ASN A 364 10.06 -10.09 21.54
CA ASN A 364 9.87 -10.75 22.84
C ASN A 364 9.02 -9.91 23.83
N GLN A 365 9.03 -8.58 23.70
CA GLN A 365 8.22 -7.69 24.54
C GLN A 365 6.79 -7.48 24.01
N LEU A 366 6.62 -7.52 22.68
CA LEU A 366 5.37 -7.21 21.99
C LEU A 366 4.51 -8.44 21.68
N GLU A 367 5.10 -9.64 21.63
CA GLU A 367 4.44 -10.85 21.17
C GLU A 367 3.14 -11.16 21.94
N ASN A 368 2.11 -11.56 21.18
CA ASN A 368 0.75 -11.88 21.67
C ASN A 368 0.03 -10.73 22.41
N LYS A 369 0.43 -9.47 22.19
CA LYS A 369 -0.24 -8.29 22.77
C LYS A 369 -0.89 -7.44 21.70
N GLU A 370 -2.16 -7.12 21.92
CA GLU A 370 -2.84 -6.06 21.20
C GLU A 370 -2.21 -4.70 21.56
N GLN A 371 -1.96 -3.90 20.53
CA GLN A 371 -1.33 -2.59 20.59
C GLN A 371 -2.39 -1.52 20.33
N GLN A 372 -2.26 -0.40 21.02
CA GLN A 372 -3.12 0.76 20.81
C GLN A 372 -2.41 1.79 19.95
N ILE A 373 -3.17 2.49 19.10
CA ILE A 373 -2.69 3.64 18.35
C ILE A 373 -2.46 4.79 19.35
N LYS A 374 -1.19 5.16 19.55
CA LYS A 374 -0.76 6.22 20.48
C LYS A 374 0.04 7.33 19.78
N ASP A 375 0.77 6.99 18.72
CA ASP A 375 1.57 7.91 17.91
C ASP A 375 1.31 7.70 16.41
N ILE A 376 1.36 8.78 15.62
CA ILE A 376 1.19 8.69 14.16
C ILE A 376 2.22 7.76 13.51
N SER A 377 3.40 7.65 14.12
CA SER A 377 4.53 6.84 13.65
C SER A 377 4.38 5.37 13.98
N ASP A 378 3.37 4.98 14.79
CA ASP A 378 3.04 3.57 15.04
C ASP A 378 2.81 2.81 13.73
N THR A 379 2.21 3.50 12.74
CA THR A 379 1.90 2.94 11.42
C THR A 379 3.12 2.53 10.59
N ASN A 380 4.32 2.96 10.97
CA ASN A 380 5.56 2.65 10.25
C ASN A 380 6.26 1.39 10.80
N PHE A 381 5.85 0.89 11.96
CA PHE A 381 6.53 -0.21 12.65
C PHE A 381 6.52 -1.50 11.84
N PHE A 382 5.34 -2.01 11.45
CA PHE A 382 5.22 -3.31 10.78
C PHE A 382 5.98 -3.35 9.45
N VAL A 383 5.87 -2.29 8.65
CA VAL A 383 6.60 -2.16 7.38
C VAL A 383 8.10 -2.23 7.61
N THR A 384 8.62 -1.48 8.59
CA THR A 384 10.05 -1.44 8.89
C THR A 384 10.53 -2.76 9.52
N ALA A 385 9.74 -3.36 10.39
CA ALA A 385 10.05 -4.66 10.99
C ALA A 385 10.16 -5.76 9.93
N MET A 386 9.23 -5.80 8.98
CA MET A 386 9.26 -6.79 7.90
C MET A 386 10.41 -6.53 6.89
N ASP A 387 10.69 -5.27 6.60
CA ASP A 387 11.88 -4.88 5.82
C ASP A 387 13.18 -5.37 6.48
N ILE A 388 13.32 -5.19 7.79
CA ILE A 388 14.47 -5.67 8.56
C ILE A 388 14.57 -7.20 8.54
N CYS A 389 13.45 -7.92 8.69
CA CYS A 389 13.44 -9.38 8.60
C CYS A 389 14.01 -9.86 7.26
N ARG A 390 13.66 -9.19 6.15
CA ARG A 390 14.13 -9.54 4.81
C ARG A 390 15.55 -9.06 4.52
N ASN A 391 15.78 -7.75 4.58
CA ASN A 391 16.97 -7.12 4.03
C ASN A 391 18.13 -7.03 5.04
N HIS A 392 17.85 -7.04 6.35
CA HIS A 392 18.88 -6.88 7.39
C HIS A 392 19.25 -8.19 8.09
N LEU A 393 18.28 -9.06 8.34
CA LEU A 393 18.46 -10.32 9.08
C LEU A 393 18.35 -11.57 8.20
N ASN A 394 17.56 -11.50 7.12
CA ASN A 394 17.16 -12.65 6.31
C ASN A 394 16.60 -13.81 7.17
N ASP A 395 15.67 -13.48 8.09
CA ASP A 395 15.11 -14.40 9.09
C ASP A 395 13.60 -14.58 8.88
N ALA A 396 13.22 -15.75 8.34
CA ALA A 396 11.84 -16.11 8.05
C ALA A 396 11.01 -16.44 9.31
N ASP A 397 11.62 -16.97 10.36
CA ASP A 397 10.91 -17.28 11.60
C ASP A 397 10.53 -16.00 12.34
N LEU A 398 11.42 -15.01 12.35
CA LEU A 398 11.12 -13.69 12.86
C LEU A 398 10.02 -13.00 12.05
N ALA A 399 10.03 -13.13 10.72
CA ALA A 399 8.97 -12.62 9.86
C ALA A 399 7.61 -13.24 10.19
N LYS A 400 7.54 -14.57 10.39
CA LYS A 400 6.32 -15.26 10.86
C LYS A 400 5.83 -14.73 12.21
N ARG A 401 6.75 -14.39 13.14
CA ARG A 401 6.38 -13.78 14.43
C ARG A 401 5.82 -12.37 14.29
N VAL A 402 6.40 -11.54 13.42
CA VAL A 402 5.90 -10.20 13.10
C VAL A 402 4.50 -10.28 12.48
N ASP A 403 4.32 -11.21 11.55
CA ASP A 403 3.03 -11.43 10.90
C ASP A 403 1.95 -11.95 11.86
N LYS A 404 2.33 -12.85 12.78
CA LYS A 404 1.43 -13.28 13.85
C LYS A 404 1.02 -12.10 14.73
N LEU A 405 1.95 -11.21 15.10
CA LEU A 405 1.65 -10.02 15.91
C LEU A 405 0.67 -9.08 15.20
N LEU A 406 0.81 -8.91 13.88
CA LEU A 406 -0.08 -8.08 13.08
C LEU A 406 -1.55 -8.53 13.16
N HIS A 407 -1.78 -9.84 13.27
CA HIS A 407 -3.10 -10.45 13.34
C HIS A 407 -3.66 -10.61 14.77
N VAL A 408 -2.99 -10.07 15.80
CA VAL A 408 -3.49 -10.07 17.18
C VAL A 408 -4.45 -8.90 17.41
N GLY A 409 -5.71 -9.18 17.75
CA GLY A 409 -6.71 -8.15 18.05
C GLY A 409 -6.89 -7.18 16.89
N SER A 410 -6.97 -5.88 17.17
CA SER A 410 -7.06 -4.81 16.16
C SER A 410 -5.70 -4.31 15.66
N ASN A 411 -4.62 -5.09 15.79
CA ASN A 411 -3.28 -4.66 15.35
C ASN A 411 -3.18 -4.41 13.84
N TYR A 412 -4.06 -4.99 13.03
CA TYR A 412 -4.03 -4.78 11.58
C TYR A 412 -4.20 -3.29 11.19
N ASP A 413 -4.93 -2.52 12.00
CA ASP A 413 -5.14 -1.08 11.79
C ASP A 413 -3.82 -0.28 11.84
N LEU A 414 -2.78 -0.85 12.46
CA LEU A 414 -1.45 -0.25 12.59
C LEU A 414 -0.57 -0.46 11.34
N ILE A 415 -1.05 -1.09 10.27
CA ILE A 415 -0.39 -0.97 8.95
C ILE A 415 -0.64 0.41 8.32
N GLY A 416 -1.75 1.07 8.67
CA GLY A 416 -2.10 2.39 8.19
C GLY A 416 -2.81 2.37 6.83
N ASP A 417 -2.06 2.46 5.73
CA ASP A 417 -2.63 2.62 4.38
C ASP A 417 -2.28 1.45 3.44
N SER A 418 -3.02 1.34 2.32
CA SER A 418 -2.83 0.25 1.36
C SER A 418 -1.45 0.24 0.69
N TYR A 419 -0.76 1.38 0.65
CA TYR A 419 0.59 1.45 0.09
C TYR A 419 1.60 0.84 1.06
N LYS A 420 1.49 1.14 2.36
CA LYS A 420 2.27 0.48 3.42
C LYS A 420 1.97 -1.01 3.50
N GLU A 421 0.71 -1.42 3.37
CA GLU A 421 0.29 -2.82 3.29
C GLU A 421 0.99 -3.55 2.14
N SER A 422 1.00 -2.95 0.94
CA SER A 422 1.71 -3.51 -0.22
C SER A 422 3.21 -3.64 0.01
N ILE A 423 3.85 -2.64 0.64
CA ILE A 423 5.28 -2.70 0.96
C ILE A 423 5.55 -3.81 1.98
N TYR A 424 4.73 -3.91 3.03
CA TYR A 424 4.85 -4.96 4.05
C TYR A 424 4.81 -6.35 3.40
N TYR A 425 3.76 -6.64 2.62
CA TYR A 425 3.63 -7.94 1.97
C TYR A 425 4.69 -8.18 0.90
N ARG A 426 5.19 -7.15 0.21
CA ARG A 426 6.34 -7.28 -0.70
C ARG A 426 7.58 -7.84 0.02
N HIS A 427 7.90 -7.34 1.21
CA HIS A 427 9.03 -7.87 1.99
C HIS A 427 8.75 -9.28 2.50
N TYR A 428 7.54 -9.53 3.01
CA TYR A 428 7.14 -10.85 3.49
C TYR A 428 7.17 -11.90 2.36
N PHE A 429 6.54 -11.62 1.22
CA PHE A 429 6.47 -12.51 0.06
C PHE A 429 7.86 -12.91 -0.44
N ILE A 430 8.74 -11.93 -0.66
CA ILE A 430 10.07 -12.24 -1.20
C ILE A 430 10.85 -13.11 -0.20
N LEU A 431 10.86 -12.74 1.09
CA LEU A 431 11.57 -13.51 2.11
C LEU A 431 11.02 -14.94 2.23
N MET A 432 9.70 -15.10 2.23
CA MET A 432 9.07 -16.40 2.32
C MET A 432 9.35 -17.24 1.07
N SER A 433 9.27 -16.66 -0.13
CA SER A 433 9.54 -17.36 -1.39
C SER A 433 10.96 -17.95 -1.46
N THR A 434 11.93 -17.35 -0.79
CA THR A 434 13.32 -17.82 -0.75
C THR A 434 13.64 -18.71 0.45
N SER A 435 12.83 -18.69 1.50
CA SER A 435 13.19 -19.31 2.79
C SER A 435 12.39 -20.56 3.15
N ILE A 436 11.18 -20.71 2.62
CA ILE A 436 10.35 -21.92 2.84
C ILE A 436 10.24 -22.75 1.56
N PRO A 437 9.89 -24.05 1.64
CA PRO A 437 9.67 -24.87 0.46
C PRO A 437 8.64 -24.24 -0.49
N LEU A 438 8.91 -24.31 -1.80
CA LEU A 438 8.08 -23.66 -2.82
C LEU A 438 6.60 -24.08 -2.76
N GLU A 439 6.33 -25.36 -2.51
CA GLU A 439 4.97 -25.88 -2.39
C GLU A 439 4.22 -25.25 -1.20
N GLU A 440 4.88 -25.12 -0.04
CA GLU A 440 4.33 -24.46 1.14
C GLU A 440 4.08 -22.96 0.87
N PHE A 441 4.98 -22.30 0.14
CA PHE A 441 4.82 -20.91 -0.26
C PHE A 441 3.61 -20.72 -1.18
N MET A 442 3.46 -21.57 -2.21
CA MET A 442 2.36 -21.48 -3.15
C MET A 442 1.02 -21.73 -2.46
N SER A 443 0.89 -22.81 -1.67
CA SER A 443 -0.38 -23.18 -1.06
C SER A 443 -0.80 -22.27 0.10
N ASN A 444 0.13 -21.86 0.97
CA ASN A 444 -0.21 -21.21 2.23
C ASN A 444 -0.08 -19.68 2.17
N ILE A 445 0.62 -19.13 1.18
CA ILE A 445 0.90 -17.69 1.09
C ILE A 445 0.40 -17.13 -0.24
N TYR A 446 0.86 -17.66 -1.38
CA TYR A 446 0.48 -17.14 -2.69
C TYR A 446 -1.03 -17.25 -2.90
N ASP A 447 -1.58 -18.45 -2.76
CA ASP A 447 -3.00 -18.76 -3.04
C ASP A 447 -3.97 -18.09 -2.07
N VAL A 448 -3.48 -17.76 -0.87
CA VAL A 448 -4.27 -17.16 0.20
C VAL A 448 -4.34 -15.64 0.06
N LEU A 449 -3.22 -15.00 -0.29
CA LEU A 449 -3.09 -13.54 -0.26
C LEU A 449 -3.24 -12.89 -1.64
N VAL A 450 -2.91 -13.61 -2.72
CA VAL A 450 -3.01 -13.11 -4.10
C VAL A 450 -4.37 -13.46 -4.70
N PRO A 451 -5.08 -12.51 -5.35
CA PRO A 451 -4.72 -11.11 -5.59
C PRO A 451 -5.34 -10.13 -4.59
N ASN A 452 -6.14 -10.60 -3.64
CA ASN A 452 -7.05 -9.75 -2.88
C ASN A 452 -6.33 -8.88 -1.84
N ILE A 453 -5.47 -9.48 -1.02
CA ILE A 453 -4.66 -8.77 -0.02
C ILE A 453 -3.46 -8.11 -0.69
N TYR A 454 -2.72 -8.85 -1.52
CA TYR A 454 -1.50 -8.36 -2.16
C TYR A 454 -1.46 -8.76 -3.63
N VAL A 455 -1.09 -7.80 -4.49
CA VAL A 455 -0.83 -8.03 -5.92
C VAL A 455 0.67 -7.85 -6.13
N PRO A 456 1.42 -8.93 -6.40
CA PRO A 456 2.87 -8.88 -6.56
C PRO A 456 3.29 -7.87 -7.63
N GLU A 457 4.29 -7.03 -7.36
CA GLU A 457 4.84 -6.15 -8.39
C GLU A 457 5.74 -6.92 -9.37
N PRO A 458 6.08 -6.38 -10.56
CA PRO A 458 6.91 -7.08 -11.54
C PRO A 458 8.23 -7.62 -11.00
N GLY A 459 8.89 -6.89 -10.08
CA GLY A 459 10.12 -7.35 -9.45
C GLY A 459 9.93 -8.55 -8.51
N VAL A 460 8.77 -8.66 -7.85
CA VAL A 460 8.43 -9.80 -6.98
C VAL A 460 8.06 -11.01 -7.83
N MET A 461 7.29 -10.80 -8.91
CA MET A 461 6.99 -11.86 -9.87
C MET A 461 8.26 -12.45 -10.49
N SER A 462 9.26 -11.60 -10.81
CA SER A 462 10.55 -12.07 -11.31
C SER A 462 11.27 -12.98 -10.31
N GLU A 463 11.18 -12.70 -9.01
CA GLU A 463 11.80 -13.56 -7.98
C GLU A 463 11.02 -14.88 -7.84
N ILE A 464 9.69 -14.84 -7.88
CA ILE A 464 8.86 -16.07 -7.85
C ILE A 464 9.18 -16.97 -9.04
N LEU A 465 9.29 -16.42 -10.25
CA LEU A 465 9.66 -17.18 -11.46
C LEU A 465 11.05 -17.81 -11.32
N LYS A 466 12.02 -17.08 -10.75
CA LYS A 466 13.34 -17.62 -10.46
C LYS A 466 13.29 -18.76 -9.45
N GLN A 467 12.45 -18.68 -8.42
CA GLN A 467 12.27 -19.80 -7.48
C GLN A 467 11.65 -21.02 -8.16
N ILE A 468 10.74 -20.83 -9.12
CA ILE A 468 10.19 -21.94 -9.92
C ILE A 468 11.27 -22.60 -10.77
N GLU A 469 12.11 -21.79 -11.44
CA GLU A 469 13.23 -22.28 -12.24
C GLU A 469 14.21 -23.13 -11.39
N VAL A 470 14.61 -22.61 -10.23
CA VAL A 470 15.55 -23.29 -9.31
C VAL A 470 14.98 -24.61 -8.79
N ASN A 471 13.67 -24.68 -8.53
CA ASN A 471 13.00 -25.89 -8.03
C ASN A 471 12.48 -26.81 -9.16
N ALA A 472 12.69 -26.44 -10.44
CA ALA A 472 12.14 -27.13 -11.61
C ALA A 472 10.62 -27.40 -11.52
N ALA A 473 9.87 -26.49 -10.89
CA ALA A 473 8.45 -26.65 -10.58
C ALA A 473 7.56 -26.02 -11.67
N VAL A 474 7.71 -26.51 -12.90
CA VAL A 474 7.12 -25.91 -14.10
C VAL A 474 5.58 -25.96 -14.13
N ASP A 475 4.97 -26.81 -13.32
CA ASP A 475 3.51 -26.97 -13.17
C ASP A 475 2.80 -25.67 -12.74
N TYR A 476 3.50 -24.75 -12.08
CA TYR A 476 2.94 -23.47 -11.63
C TYR A 476 2.90 -22.39 -12.73
N ILE A 477 3.60 -22.58 -13.86
CA ILE A 477 3.71 -21.57 -14.93
C ILE A 477 2.35 -21.16 -15.52
N PRO A 478 1.41 -22.08 -15.84
CA PRO A 478 0.12 -21.67 -16.40
C PRO A 478 -0.70 -20.77 -15.48
N LYS A 479 -0.67 -21.06 -14.17
CA LYS A 479 -1.30 -20.23 -13.15
C LYS A 479 -0.65 -18.84 -13.10
N LEU A 480 0.67 -18.78 -12.97
CA LEU A 480 1.39 -17.51 -12.92
C LEU A 480 1.24 -16.69 -14.20
N TRP A 481 1.16 -17.31 -15.36
CA TRP A 481 0.89 -16.60 -16.61
C TRP A 481 -0.50 -15.94 -16.63
N THR A 482 -1.50 -16.65 -16.10
CA THR A 482 -2.87 -16.13 -15.94
C THR A 482 -2.88 -14.93 -14.99
N ASP A 483 -2.17 -15.04 -13.87
CA ASP A 483 -2.03 -13.96 -12.89
C ASP A 483 -1.24 -12.77 -13.48
N MET A 484 -0.15 -13.02 -14.20
CA MET A 484 0.62 -11.99 -14.91
C MET A 484 -0.20 -11.25 -15.97
N THR A 485 -1.09 -11.96 -16.66
CA THR A 485 -2.03 -11.34 -17.61
C THR A 485 -3.02 -10.45 -16.87
N THR A 486 -3.54 -10.92 -15.73
CA THR A 486 -4.48 -10.19 -14.88
C THR A 486 -3.86 -8.95 -14.24
N PHE A 487 -2.57 -8.98 -13.93
CA PHE A 487 -1.83 -7.88 -13.29
C PHE A 487 -1.21 -6.89 -14.29
N ASP A 488 -1.46 -7.05 -15.59
CA ASP A 488 -0.87 -6.23 -16.66
C ASP A 488 0.67 -6.32 -16.73
N HIS A 489 1.23 -7.51 -16.46
CA HIS A 489 2.68 -7.74 -16.48
C HIS A 489 3.23 -8.26 -17.81
N THR A 490 2.37 -8.67 -18.74
CA THR A 490 2.75 -9.29 -20.03
C THR A 490 3.45 -8.33 -20.99
N ASP A 491 3.48 -7.04 -20.67
CA ASP A 491 4.20 -6.01 -21.40
C ASP A 491 5.68 -5.88 -21.00
N ARG A 492 6.13 -6.64 -20.00
CA ARG A 492 7.51 -6.61 -19.50
C ARG A 492 8.33 -7.70 -20.16
N GLU A 493 9.24 -7.29 -21.04
CA GLU A 493 10.17 -8.18 -21.77
C GLU A 493 10.87 -9.17 -20.83
N SER A 494 11.45 -8.70 -19.73
CA SER A 494 12.16 -9.56 -18.77
C SER A 494 11.32 -10.67 -18.15
N LEU A 495 10.02 -10.44 -17.92
CA LEU A 495 9.13 -11.45 -17.35
C LEU A 495 8.67 -12.45 -18.41
N VAL A 496 8.36 -11.96 -19.61
CA VAL A 496 7.98 -12.82 -20.76
C VAL A 496 9.13 -13.74 -21.14
N GLU A 497 10.36 -13.20 -21.19
CA GLU A 497 11.57 -13.99 -21.43
C GLU A 497 11.81 -15.02 -20.33
N ALA A 498 11.65 -14.66 -19.05
CA ALA A 498 11.78 -15.60 -17.95
C ALA A 498 10.79 -16.77 -18.06
N VAL A 499 9.52 -16.50 -18.34
CA VAL A 499 8.50 -17.55 -18.54
C VAL A 499 8.85 -18.45 -19.72
N LEU A 500 9.26 -17.89 -20.86
CA LEU A 500 9.66 -18.68 -22.03
C LEU A 500 10.89 -19.54 -21.76
N ASN A 501 11.90 -19.01 -21.07
CA ASN A 501 13.10 -19.76 -20.73
C ASN A 501 12.75 -20.97 -19.84
N ILE A 502 11.92 -20.76 -18.81
CA ILE A 502 11.48 -21.85 -17.92
C ILE A 502 10.72 -22.94 -18.69
N MET A 503 9.84 -22.58 -19.63
CA MET A 503 9.10 -23.56 -20.44
C MET A 503 10.01 -24.31 -21.43
N VAL A 504 11.03 -23.64 -21.97
CA VAL A 504 11.97 -24.24 -22.93
C VAL A 504 12.93 -25.21 -22.25
N ASP A 505 13.44 -24.81 -21.08
CA ASP A 505 14.39 -25.59 -20.28
C ASP A 505 13.73 -26.79 -19.58
N ASP A 506 12.40 -26.94 -19.68
CA ASP A 506 11.75 -28.18 -19.28
C ASP A 506 12.18 -29.35 -20.20
N VAL A 507 13.04 -30.19 -19.64
CA VAL A 507 13.57 -31.43 -20.22
C VAL A 507 12.68 -32.63 -19.86
N SER A 508 11.50 -32.42 -19.24
CA SER A 508 10.70 -33.54 -18.74
C SER A 508 10.35 -34.55 -19.86
N PRO A 509 10.78 -35.83 -19.75
CA PRO A 509 10.46 -36.87 -20.72
C PRO A 509 9.05 -37.46 -20.50
N LYS A 510 8.32 -36.96 -19.49
CA LYS A 510 6.94 -37.34 -19.25
C LYS A 510 6.08 -36.50 -20.19
N LYS A 511 5.48 -37.17 -21.19
CA LYS A 511 4.39 -36.63 -22.01
C LYS A 511 3.17 -36.33 -21.13
N ASP A 512 3.25 -35.36 -20.23
CA ASP A 512 2.04 -34.80 -19.66
C ASP A 512 1.42 -33.91 -20.73
N THR A 513 0.47 -34.49 -21.46
CA THR A 513 -0.20 -33.85 -22.59
C THR A 513 -0.86 -32.54 -22.18
N THR A 514 -1.30 -32.43 -20.93
CA THR A 514 -2.01 -31.23 -20.45
C THR A 514 -1.06 -30.05 -20.27
N LEU A 515 0.14 -30.29 -19.73
CA LEU A 515 1.14 -29.26 -19.53
C LEU A 515 1.72 -28.78 -20.86
N THR A 516 1.99 -29.69 -21.81
CA THR A 516 2.46 -29.31 -23.16
C THR A 516 1.43 -28.48 -23.91
N GLU A 517 0.14 -28.82 -23.80
CA GLU A 517 -0.96 -28.03 -24.37
C GLU A 517 -0.99 -26.62 -23.76
N SER A 518 -0.84 -26.52 -22.44
CA SER A 518 -0.82 -25.23 -21.73
C SER A 518 0.36 -24.36 -22.16
N PHE A 519 1.57 -24.92 -22.30
CA PHE A 519 2.76 -24.19 -22.74
C PHE A 519 2.64 -23.70 -24.18
N ALA A 520 2.09 -24.53 -25.07
CA ALA A 520 1.80 -24.12 -26.43
C ALA A 520 0.77 -22.97 -26.49
N ALA A 521 -0.26 -23.03 -25.65
CA ALA A 521 -1.25 -21.95 -25.54
C ALA A 521 -0.63 -20.64 -25.02
N ILE A 522 0.20 -20.71 -23.98
CA ILE A 522 0.92 -19.56 -23.41
C ILE A 522 1.88 -18.96 -24.43
N ALA A 523 2.70 -19.79 -25.10
CA ALA A 523 3.64 -19.35 -26.12
C ALA A 523 2.92 -18.64 -27.29
N TRP A 524 1.76 -19.17 -27.71
CA TRP A 524 0.94 -18.54 -28.74
C TRP A 524 0.33 -17.21 -28.26
N ASP A 525 -0.17 -17.15 -27.02
CA ASP A 525 -0.68 -15.92 -26.41
C ASP A 525 0.41 -14.83 -26.34
N ILE A 526 1.64 -15.19 -25.98
CA ILE A 526 2.81 -14.30 -26.02
C ILE A 526 3.00 -13.74 -27.43
N TYR A 527 3.07 -14.60 -28.45
CA TYR A 527 3.25 -14.18 -29.84
C TYR A 527 2.15 -13.18 -30.27
N VAL A 528 0.88 -13.51 -30.02
CA VAL A 528 -0.27 -12.67 -30.39
C VAL A 528 -0.24 -11.33 -29.66
N LYS A 529 0.10 -11.32 -28.36
CA LYS A 529 0.20 -10.08 -27.57
C LYS A 529 1.34 -9.20 -28.04
N VAL A 530 2.51 -9.76 -28.38
CA VAL A 530 3.64 -8.97 -28.89
C VAL A 530 3.38 -8.46 -30.30
N GLU A 531 2.77 -9.26 -31.19
CA GLU A 531 2.46 -8.84 -32.56
C GLU A 531 1.40 -7.72 -32.60
N ASN A 532 0.41 -7.77 -31.71
CA ASN A 532 -0.67 -6.76 -31.65
C ASN A 532 -0.35 -5.55 -30.77
N GLN A 533 0.91 -5.34 -30.38
CA GLN A 533 1.28 -4.19 -29.55
C GLN A 533 0.99 -2.86 -30.26
N ASN A 534 0.51 -1.89 -29.49
CA ASN A 534 0.26 -0.55 -30.00
C ASN A 534 1.58 0.10 -30.46
N ILE A 535 1.64 0.48 -31.75
CA ILE A 535 2.80 1.09 -32.41
C ILE A 535 3.32 2.34 -31.67
N LYS A 536 2.46 3.05 -30.92
CA LYS A 536 2.82 4.27 -30.19
C LYS A 536 3.44 4.03 -28.80
N LYS A 537 3.62 2.77 -28.38
CA LYS A 537 4.14 2.44 -27.05
C LYS A 537 5.67 2.64 -26.97
N ILE A 538 6.13 3.32 -25.92
CA ILE A 538 7.56 3.66 -25.72
C ILE A 538 8.40 2.40 -25.42
N ASN A 539 7.89 1.51 -24.58
CA ASN A 539 8.54 0.26 -24.19
C ASN A 539 7.82 -0.92 -24.86
N LYS A 540 8.05 -1.11 -26.15
CA LYS A 540 7.54 -2.26 -26.91
C LYS A 540 8.48 -3.46 -26.74
N ILE A 541 7.90 -4.65 -26.70
CA ILE A 541 8.68 -5.90 -26.79
C ILE A 541 8.96 -6.11 -28.28
N ASN A 542 10.23 -6.31 -28.64
CA ASN A 542 10.59 -6.59 -30.01
C ASN A 542 10.52 -8.11 -30.25
N LEU A 543 9.94 -8.52 -31.38
CA LEU A 543 10.04 -9.91 -31.82
C LEU A 543 11.49 -10.18 -32.27
N THR A 544 12.24 -10.89 -31.45
CA THR A 544 13.59 -11.37 -31.79
C THR A 544 13.52 -12.77 -32.38
N GLY A 545 14.53 -13.16 -33.16
CA GLY A 545 14.64 -14.51 -33.70
C GLY A 545 14.69 -15.57 -32.60
N ASP A 546 15.33 -15.25 -31.47
CA ASP A 546 15.37 -16.13 -30.28
C ASP A 546 13.97 -16.32 -29.66
N LEU A 547 13.21 -15.23 -29.45
CA LEU A 547 11.84 -15.30 -28.92
C LEU A 547 10.93 -16.12 -29.84
N LEU A 548 10.94 -15.84 -31.14
CA LEU A 548 10.16 -16.57 -32.14
C LEU A 548 10.56 -18.04 -32.21
N GLY A 549 11.85 -18.34 -32.09
CA GLY A 549 12.37 -19.71 -31.99
C GLY A 549 11.83 -20.45 -30.76
N LYS A 550 11.84 -19.83 -29.58
CA LYS A 550 11.30 -20.42 -28.35
C LYS A 550 9.80 -20.68 -28.45
N VAL A 551 9.03 -19.75 -29.01
CA VAL A 551 7.59 -19.95 -29.24
C VAL A 551 7.36 -21.10 -30.22
N MET A 552 8.09 -21.13 -31.34
CA MET A 552 8.00 -22.21 -32.33
C MET A 552 8.32 -23.57 -31.72
N LEU A 553 9.32 -23.66 -30.86
CA LEU A 553 9.67 -24.89 -30.14
C LEU A 553 8.50 -25.42 -29.31
N MET A 554 7.80 -24.56 -28.57
CA MET A 554 6.64 -24.97 -27.75
C MET A 554 5.47 -25.46 -28.60
N LEU A 555 5.21 -24.81 -29.74
CA LEU A 555 4.16 -25.25 -30.67
C LEU A 555 4.50 -26.60 -31.31
N LEU A 556 5.75 -26.81 -31.72
CA LEU A 556 6.19 -28.08 -32.28
C LEU A 556 6.15 -29.21 -31.25
N LYS A 557 6.53 -28.96 -29.98
CA LYS A 557 6.38 -29.96 -28.90
C LYS A 557 4.92 -30.42 -28.73
N ASN A 558 3.94 -29.56 -29.02
CA ASN A 558 2.50 -29.87 -28.95
C ASN A 558 1.89 -30.32 -30.30
N ASP A 559 2.71 -30.54 -31.33
CA ASP A 559 2.26 -30.87 -32.70
C ASP A 559 1.31 -29.82 -33.35
N ASP A 560 1.38 -28.56 -32.88
CA ASP A 560 0.62 -27.39 -33.36
C ASP A 560 1.27 -26.79 -34.63
N PHE A 561 1.49 -27.62 -35.65
CA PHE A 561 2.30 -27.29 -36.82
C PHE A 561 1.76 -26.10 -37.65
N ASP A 562 0.45 -25.89 -37.72
CA ASP A 562 -0.13 -24.77 -38.48
C ASP A 562 0.25 -23.42 -37.88
N LYS A 563 0.33 -23.33 -36.54
CA LYS A 563 0.79 -22.13 -35.84
C LYS A 563 2.31 -21.97 -35.99
N ALA A 564 3.07 -23.06 -35.94
CA ALA A 564 4.51 -23.04 -36.20
C ALA A 564 4.83 -22.54 -37.62
N CYS A 565 4.05 -22.93 -38.63
CA CYS A 565 4.17 -22.40 -40.00
C CYS A 565 3.97 -20.88 -40.07
N LYS A 566 3.04 -20.32 -39.29
CA LYS A 566 2.83 -18.86 -39.25
C LYS A 566 4.06 -18.13 -38.68
N ILE A 567 4.73 -18.71 -37.70
CA ILE A 567 5.97 -18.16 -37.14
C ILE A 567 7.09 -18.22 -38.18
N MET A 568 7.21 -19.33 -38.92
CA MET A 568 8.17 -19.45 -40.00
C MET A 568 7.91 -18.44 -41.12
N ASP A 569 6.64 -18.24 -41.51
CA ASP A 569 6.24 -17.22 -42.48
C ASP A 569 6.60 -15.80 -42.04
N LYS A 570 6.55 -15.55 -40.73
CA LYS A 570 6.96 -14.27 -40.12
C LYS A 570 8.48 -14.10 -40.17
N LEU A 571 9.23 -15.14 -39.79
CA LEU A 571 10.70 -15.16 -39.82
C LEU A 571 11.25 -14.93 -41.23
N ASP A 572 10.64 -15.55 -42.24
CA ASP A 572 11.01 -15.40 -43.65
C ASP A 572 10.70 -14.00 -44.19
N ARG A 573 9.45 -13.54 -44.00
CA ARG A 573 9.00 -12.22 -44.50
C ARG A 573 9.76 -11.05 -43.88
N ASP A 574 10.00 -11.12 -42.57
CA ASP A 574 10.54 -10.03 -41.77
C ASP A 574 12.03 -10.25 -41.44
N HIS A 575 12.73 -11.12 -42.19
CA HIS A 575 14.13 -11.54 -41.97
C HIS A 575 15.10 -10.38 -41.72
N GLN A 576 14.93 -9.25 -42.43
CA GLN A 576 15.79 -8.07 -42.27
C GLN A 576 15.46 -7.19 -41.06
N THR A 577 14.26 -7.35 -40.48
CA THR A 577 13.75 -6.51 -39.38
C THR A 577 13.76 -7.22 -38.04
N VAL A 578 13.66 -8.55 -38.03
CA VAL A 578 13.77 -9.38 -36.83
C VAL A 578 15.23 -9.44 -36.40
N ALA A 579 15.51 -9.01 -35.17
CA ALA A 579 16.87 -9.03 -34.63
C ALA A 579 17.22 -10.45 -34.14
N GLY A 580 18.37 -10.96 -34.58
CA GLY A 580 18.87 -12.29 -34.21
C GLY A 580 18.19 -13.43 -34.96
N VAL A 581 18.61 -14.67 -34.68
CA VAL A 581 18.14 -15.88 -35.35
C VAL A 581 17.71 -16.93 -34.33
N PRO A 582 16.72 -17.79 -34.64
CA PRO A 582 16.39 -18.95 -33.81
C PRO A 582 17.58 -19.89 -33.61
N LYS A 583 17.58 -20.65 -32.52
CA LYS A 583 18.53 -21.76 -32.35
C LYS A 583 18.32 -22.79 -33.46
N ILE A 584 19.42 -23.29 -34.02
CA ILE A 584 19.38 -24.24 -35.15
C ILE A 584 18.54 -25.48 -34.84
N GLU A 585 18.64 -26.01 -33.61
CA GLU A 585 17.89 -27.17 -33.12
C GLU A 585 16.37 -27.05 -33.34
N VAL A 586 15.82 -25.85 -33.19
CA VAL A 586 14.37 -25.61 -33.40
C VAL A 586 14.02 -25.67 -34.89
N LEU A 587 14.91 -25.15 -35.76
CA LEU A 587 14.74 -25.21 -37.21
C LEU A 587 14.88 -26.64 -37.72
N GLU A 588 15.79 -27.44 -37.15
CA GLU A 588 15.90 -28.86 -37.44
C GLU A 588 14.61 -29.61 -37.05
N LEU A 589 14.07 -29.31 -35.87
CA LEU A 589 12.80 -29.90 -35.40
C LEU A 589 11.62 -29.53 -36.30
N PHE A 590 11.57 -28.29 -36.80
CA PHE A 590 10.56 -27.85 -37.76
C PHE A 590 10.65 -28.63 -39.08
N ILE A 591 11.87 -28.85 -39.57
CA ILE A 591 12.11 -29.66 -40.78
C ILE A 591 11.69 -31.12 -40.55
N ASP A 592 11.96 -31.68 -39.37
CA ASP A 592 11.51 -33.04 -39.03
C ASP A 592 9.98 -33.17 -39.08
N HIS A 593 9.23 -32.20 -38.53
CA HIS A 593 7.77 -32.17 -38.65
C HIS A 593 7.29 -32.00 -40.11
N CYS A 594 8.01 -31.20 -40.93
CA CYS A 594 7.71 -31.09 -42.36
C CYS A 594 7.91 -32.44 -43.09
N ILE A 595 8.92 -33.22 -42.70
CA ILE A 595 9.21 -34.54 -43.25
C ILE A 595 8.10 -35.52 -42.89
N GLU A 596 7.71 -35.57 -41.61
CA GLU A 596 6.63 -36.43 -41.13
C GLU A 596 5.29 -36.14 -41.82
N ARG A 597 4.98 -34.86 -42.06
CA ARG A 597 3.75 -34.41 -42.71
C ARG A 597 3.82 -34.34 -44.24
N LYS A 598 4.96 -34.71 -44.85
CA LYS A 598 5.22 -34.69 -46.30
C LYS A 598 5.00 -33.32 -46.95
N MET A 599 5.51 -32.25 -46.33
CA MET A 599 5.43 -30.87 -46.82
C MET A 599 6.80 -30.33 -47.26
N PRO A 600 7.32 -30.72 -48.43
CA PRO A 600 8.67 -30.36 -48.87
C PRO A 600 8.84 -28.86 -49.11
N THR A 601 7.81 -28.17 -49.60
CA THR A 601 7.86 -26.72 -49.87
C THR A 601 8.14 -25.91 -48.61
N ARG A 602 7.57 -26.28 -47.47
CA ARG A 602 7.79 -25.59 -46.18
C ARG A 602 9.18 -25.87 -45.62
N ALA A 603 9.67 -27.10 -45.76
CA ALA A 603 11.03 -27.47 -45.36
C ALA A 603 12.07 -26.69 -46.17
N ILE A 604 11.86 -26.50 -47.48
CA ILE A 604 12.77 -25.74 -48.34
C ILE A 604 12.84 -24.27 -47.93
N ILE A 605 11.70 -23.63 -47.59
CA ILE A 605 11.69 -22.25 -47.07
C ILE A 605 12.50 -22.14 -45.78
N CYS A 606 12.37 -23.10 -44.86
CA CYS A 606 13.19 -23.14 -43.65
C CYS A 606 14.69 -23.28 -43.96
N ILE A 607 15.07 -24.12 -44.94
CA ILE A 607 16.48 -24.31 -45.34
C ILE A 607 17.03 -23.06 -46.04
N GLU A 608 16.21 -22.38 -46.85
CA GLU A 608 16.53 -21.10 -47.49
C GLU A 608 16.81 -20.03 -46.42
N TYR A 609 15.91 -19.88 -45.43
CA TYR A 609 16.14 -19.02 -44.28
C TYR A 609 17.43 -19.37 -43.51
N CYS A 610 17.71 -20.66 -43.30
CA CYS A 610 18.95 -21.07 -42.63
C CYS A 610 20.20 -20.67 -43.44
N SER A 611 20.13 -20.79 -44.76
CA SER A 611 21.21 -20.39 -45.67
C SER A 611 21.45 -18.89 -45.64
N ASP A 612 20.39 -18.10 -45.71
CA ASP A 612 20.44 -16.64 -45.66
C ASP A 612 20.95 -16.13 -44.31
N SER A 613 20.61 -16.85 -43.23
CA SER A 613 21.11 -16.61 -41.87
C SER A 613 22.57 -17.05 -41.64
N GLY A 614 23.19 -17.74 -42.62
CA GLY A 614 24.59 -18.17 -42.56
C GLY A 614 24.87 -19.43 -41.72
N PHE A 615 23.88 -20.31 -41.49
CA PHE A 615 24.12 -21.55 -40.75
C PHE A 615 24.96 -22.56 -41.56
N PRO A 616 26.04 -23.15 -41.00
CA PRO A 616 26.87 -24.11 -41.71
C PRO A 616 26.19 -25.48 -41.93
N GLN A 617 25.18 -25.81 -41.13
CA GLN A 617 24.45 -27.09 -41.15
C GLN A 617 23.45 -27.23 -42.32
N CYS A 618 23.23 -26.18 -43.12
CA CYS A 618 22.25 -26.17 -44.22
C CYS A 618 22.41 -27.33 -45.20
N GLY A 619 23.66 -27.75 -45.49
CA GLY A 619 23.91 -28.88 -46.39
C GLY A 619 23.52 -30.23 -45.83
N VAL A 620 23.65 -30.42 -44.52
CA VAL A 620 23.21 -31.64 -43.84
C VAL A 620 21.68 -31.70 -43.81
N LEU A 621 21.02 -30.57 -43.56
CA LEU A 621 19.56 -30.47 -43.54
C LEU A 621 18.94 -30.70 -44.92
N ALA A 622 19.54 -30.16 -45.98
CA ALA A 622 19.11 -30.42 -47.35
C ALA A 622 19.30 -31.89 -47.77
N SER A 623 20.40 -32.52 -47.35
CA SER A 623 20.64 -33.96 -47.60
C SER A 623 19.61 -34.82 -46.86
N LYS A 624 19.35 -34.53 -45.57
CA LYS A 624 18.33 -35.19 -44.75
C LYS A 624 16.92 -35.09 -45.36
N LEU A 625 16.58 -33.94 -45.95
CA LEU A 625 15.30 -33.74 -46.63
C LEU A 625 15.21 -34.59 -47.91
N ASN A 626 16.26 -34.59 -48.73
CA ASN A 626 16.32 -35.35 -49.99
C ASN A 626 16.35 -36.88 -49.78
N GLU A 627 16.91 -37.34 -48.66
CA GLU A 627 16.92 -38.76 -48.30
C GLU A 627 15.56 -39.27 -47.80
N LYS A 628 14.82 -38.44 -47.04
CA LYS A 628 13.58 -38.86 -46.37
C LYS A 628 12.30 -38.56 -47.17
N LEU A 629 12.33 -37.63 -48.13
CA LEU A 629 11.18 -37.25 -48.96
C LEU A 629 11.48 -37.34 -50.45
N THR A 630 10.50 -37.77 -51.23
CA THR A 630 10.56 -37.69 -52.70
C THR A 630 10.26 -36.26 -53.14
N LEU A 631 11.25 -35.59 -53.73
CA LEU A 631 11.17 -34.19 -54.15
C LEU A 631 10.95 -34.09 -55.67
N ASP A 632 10.07 -33.17 -56.08
CA ASP A 632 9.84 -32.84 -57.50
C ASP A 632 11.04 -32.08 -58.10
N GLU A 633 11.12 -32.01 -59.43
CA GLU A 633 12.22 -31.32 -60.14
C GLU A 633 12.37 -29.85 -59.71
N ASP A 634 11.25 -29.14 -59.47
CA ASP A 634 11.28 -27.76 -58.98
C ASP A 634 11.83 -27.64 -57.55
N HIS A 635 11.55 -28.63 -56.69
CA HIS A 635 12.06 -28.68 -55.33
C HIS A 635 13.57 -28.96 -55.30
N LEU A 636 14.04 -29.88 -56.16
CA LEU A 636 15.47 -30.18 -56.33
C LEU A 636 16.25 -28.98 -56.89
N ASN A 637 15.67 -28.27 -57.87
CA ASN A 637 16.26 -27.06 -58.46
C ASN A 637 16.38 -25.89 -57.45
N ARG A 638 15.44 -25.80 -56.49
CA ARG A 638 15.55 -24.80 -55.41
C ARG A 638 16.62 -25.18 -54.40
N LEU A 639 16.67 -26.44 -53.98
CA LEU A 639 17.70 -26.91 -53.03
C LEU A 639 19.12 -26.82 -53.60
N SER A 640 19.29 -27.12 -54.90
CA SER A 640 20.61 -27.01 -55.56
C SER A 640 21.10 -25.57 -55.64
N ARG A 641 20.20 -24.60 -55.83
CA ARG A 641 20.53 -23.16 -55.77
C ARG A 641 20.96 -22.72 -54.38
N ILE A 642 20.37 -23.28 -53.32
CA ILE A 642 20.65 -22.89 -51.92
C ILE A 642 21.97 -23.49 -51.44
N VAL A 643 22.21 -24.78 -51.68
CA VAL A 643 23.32 -25.53 -51.04
C VAL A 643 24.46 -25.88 -52.02
N GLY A 644 24.21 -25.79 -53.32
CA GLY A 644 25.11 -26.23 -54.39
C GLY A 644 25.03 -27.73 -54.66
N ASP A 645 25.11 -28.12 -55.95
CA ASP A 645 24.95 -29.51 -56.42
C ASP A 645 25.88 -30.53 -55.74
N MET A 646 27.09 -30.09 -55.31
CA MET A 646 28.08 -30.95 -54.66
C MET A 646 27.68 -31.43 -53.25
N LYS A 647 26.74 -30.77 -52.58
CA LYS A 647 26.30 -31.12 -51.22
C LYS A 647 25.00 -31.91 -51.17
N LEU A 648 24.26 -32.01 -52.28
CA LEU A 648 23.06 -32.85 -52.42
C LEU A 648 23.40 -34.32 -52.71
N SER A 649 24.67 -34.60 -53.00
CA SER A 649 25.19 -35.89 -53.41
C SER A 649 26.06 -36.54 -52.32
N SER A 650 25.56 -36.62 -51.08
CA SER A 650 26.10 -37.60 -50.12
C SER A 650 25.47 -38.98 -50.36
N LYS A 651 25.61 -39.51 -51.56
CA LYS A 651 25.67 -40.95 -51.80
C LYS A 651 27.06 -41.24 -52.32
N VAL A 652 27.76 -42.13 -51.62
CA VAL A 652 29.07 -42.75 -51.93
C VAL A 652 30.26 -42.14 -51.17
N ALA A 653 30.47 -42.62 -49.94
CA ALA A 653 31.81 -42.79 -49.34
C ALA A 653 31.78 -43.77 -48.15
N GLU A 654 31.12 -44.93 -48.31
CA GLU A 654 31.40 -46.12 -47.51
C GLU A 654 31.59 -47.28 -48.50
N GLU A 655 32.74 -47.29 -49.16
CA GLU A 655 33.42 -48.50 -49.65
C GLU A 655 34.75 -48.07 -50.29
N VAL A 656 35.83 -48.76 -49.89
CA VAL A 656 37.22 -48.66 -50.38
C VAL A 656 38.08 -47.55 -49.75
N HIS A 657 38.61 -47.77 -48.54
CA HIS A 657 39.94 -48.39 -48.37
C HIS A 657 40.24 -48.77 -46.91
#